data_AF-A0A1I6VQD8-F1
#
_entry.id   AF-A0A1I6VQD8-F1
#
_cell.length_a   1.000
_cell.length_b   1.000
_cell.length_c   1.000
_cell.angle_alpha   90.00
_cell.angle_beta   90.00
_cell.angle_gamma   90.00
#
_symmetry.space_group_name_H-M   'P 1'
#
loop_
_entity.id
_entity.type
_entity.pdbx_description
1 polymer ?
#
loop_
_entity_poly.entity_id
_entity_poly.type
_entity_poly.pdbx_seq_one_letter_code
_entity_poly.pdbx_strand_id
1 'polypeptide(L)'
;MKGRFILLGSLVVVAAAAVTTYFAWPAKSEGVHWPEGQALPTFEEPASTLDLMYTTDNFYYQAEDASFAHKTGKADGDGWLATSGSDAPNVPMLDITNQTNIPAGENKAIVNMQVDSFANENGVVAKLEVLDQEAGTALASLDVSNWDFKLPNASQSFELPFTVPEGGHALEFRVQWTGKSTLKLFDLGISWALRKEENLVFTSLKGVVNKTQPRLYAFTDNVNGSTGTSWLTSLGLAYKEEKDNWKLLDKYRSEVKGIVVYDDSQPDTVNLATTIAGLKDGIVAPPALVEKLTGEPYNLPILEDLRGDFTSKLEVYEFMLANYWPKVTHRVIIGLDPSLKSYLRDYAMNLTAAVVWLNPKEPKESELLDKFLKDMPYGSGLYMGWWPDEGEGVKKTSDFGLATVASDYSSNLSVFSGTSREITVPELPKKPPLENKIYVSFILSDGDNLQYMEHSFKKFWDTPDRGEVPLGWTVSPLMVDTMPGILNFLYKTATPNDALISGPSGMGYTYPNFWQDGEGLDNFVTRTNDYMSRAGLRVLTIWNYVKGEITPEAANRFAEHAPSLLGFTSQFGTGKIEVYKNELPGQELNVSYGSTEGDLTNGIEAAVKKWDGKSPAFVAIQANPWQVSYQNFVNARDQYLSNKDVVFVRPDTYFQLVRESKGLPIEPNSSTK
;
A
#
# COMPACT_ATOMS: atom_id res chain seq x y z
N MET A 1 8.47 41.77 -82.30
CA MET A 1 7.93 41.29 -83.59
C MET A 1 7.41 39.88 -83.36
N LYS A 2 6.08 39.67 -83.46
CA LYS A 2 5.28 38.41 -83.66
C LYS A 2 5.64 37.18 -82.80
N GLY A 3 4.75 36.47 -82.10
CA GLY A 3 3.28 36.31 -82.01
C GLY A 3 3.07 35.12 -81.03
N ARG A 4 1.89 34.68 -80.56
CA ARG A 4 0.49 34.79 -80.98
C ARG A 4 -0.37 34.32 -79.78
N PHE A 5 -1.57 34.88 -79.67
CA PHE A 5 -2.67 34.52 -78.74
C PHE A 5 -3.06 33.03 -78.76
N ILE A 6 -3.69 32.52 -77.68
CA ILE A 6 -5.04 31.90 -77.69
C ILE A 6 -5.57 31.56 -76.27
N LEU A 7 -6.79 32.04 -76.04
CA LEU A 7 -7.93 31.63 -75.19
C LEU A 7 -7.78 31.25 -73.69
N LEU A 8 -8.45 32.08 -72.87
CA LEU A 8 -9.11 31.69 -71.61
C LEU A 8 -10.39 30.88 -71.89
N GLY A 9 -10.64 29.85 -71.09
CA GLY A 9 -11.90 29.08 -71.06
C GLY A 9 -11.96 28.14 -69.86
N SER A 10 -12.50 28.65 -68.75
CA SER A 10 -13.25 28.04 -67.64
C SER A 10 -13.10 26.53 -67.31
N LEU A 11 -12.71 26.23 -66.08
CA LEU A 11 -13.35 25.18 -65.27
C LEU A 11 -13.32 25.55 -63.78
N VAL A 12 -14.51 25.69 -63.20
CA VAL A 12 -14.72 25.92 -61.75
C VAL A 12 -14.54 24.58 -61.04
N VAL A 13 -13.64 24.51 -60.06
CA VAL A 13 -13.55 23.42 -59.09
C VAL A 13 -13.89 24.00 -57.72
N VAL A 14 -15.00 23.53 -57.15
CA VAL A 14 -15.39 23.80 -55.77
C VAL A 14 -14.48 22.95 -54.86
N ALA A 15 -13.60 23.60 -54.11
CA ALA A 15 -12.79 22.95 -53.07
C ALA A 15 -13.54 23.05 -51.72
N ALA A 16 -13.98 21.91 -51.19
CA ALA A 16 -14.45 21.78 -49.83
C ALA A 16 -13.23 21.83 -48.88
N ALA A 17 -13.21 22.79 -47.96
CA ALA A 17 -12.19 22.91 -46.94
C ALA A 17 -12.46 21.87 -45.82
N ALA A 18 -11.59 20.87 -45.72
CA ALA A 18 -11.51 20.00 -44.55
C ALA A 18 -10.76 20.74 -43.44
N VAL A 19 -11.45 21.06 -42.34
CA VAL A 19 -10.84 21.56 -41.11
C VAL A 19 -10.25 20.36 -40.38
N THR A 20 -8.93 20.17 -40.48
CA THR A 20 -8.19 19.26 -39.61
C THR A 20 -8.02 19.90 -38.25
N THR A 21 -8.77 19.42 -37.25
CA THR A 21 -8.51 19.71 -35.85
C THR A 21 -7.19 19.06 -35.45
N TYR A 22 -6.18 19.88 -35.19
CA TYR A 22 -4.94 19.46 -34.55
C TYR A 22 -5.28 18.93 -33.15
N PHE A 23 -5.07 17.65 -32.89
CA PHE A 23 -5.01 17.11 -31.54
C PHE A 23 -3.81 17.74 -30.84
N ALA A 24 -4.06 18.71 -29.95
CA ALA A 24 -3.05 19.17 -29.02
C ALA A 24 -2.75 18.02 -28.05
N TRP A 25 -1.55 17.47 -28.15
CA TRP A 25 -0.95 16.65 -27.10
C TRP A 25 -1.02 17.45 -25.79
N PRO A 26 -1.39 16.87 -24.63
CA PRO A 26 -1.35 17.62 -23.38
C PRO A 26 0.07 18.18 -23.19
N ALA A 27 0.13 19.49 -22.95
CA ALA A 27 1.36 20.17 -22.56
C ALA A 27 1.98 19.43 -21.37
N LYS A 28 3.32 19.38 -21.32
CA LYS A 28 4.09 18.81 -20.20
C LYS A 28 3.38 19.12 -18.89
N SER A 29 2.89 18.09 -18.19
CA SER A 29 2.31 18.29 -16.86
C SER A 29 3.41 18.79 -15.95
N GLU A 30 3.31 20.03 -15.49
CA GLU A 30 4.09 20.50 -14.35
C GLU A 30 3.75 19.57 -13.17
N GLY A 31 4.75 18.90 -12.57
CA GLY A 31 4.60 18.15 -11.31
C GLY A 31 5.01 16.67 -11.29
N VAL A 32 4.69 15.89 -12.34
CA VAL A 32 5.03 14.46 -12.43
C VAL A 32 5.94 14.24 -13.62
N HIS A 33 7.13 13.70 -13.36
CA HIS A 33 8.16 13.51 -14.38
C HIS A 33 8.59 12.04 -14.42
N TRP A 34 8.83 11.51 -15.60
CA TRP A 34 9.45 10.19 -15.76
C TRP A 34 10.87 10.33 -16.29
N PRO A 35 11.89 10.43 -15.42
CA PRO A 35 13.28 10.37 -15.84
C PRO A 35 13.59 9.12 -16.67
N GLU A 36 14.56 9.24 -17.57
CA GLU A 36 15.06 8.09 -18.32
C GLU A 36 15.64 7.05 -17.36
N GLY A 37 15.36 5.77 -17.61
CA GLY A 37 15.77 4.66 -16.75
C GLY A 37 14.87 4.42 -15.52
N GLN A 38 13.99 5.35 -15.16
CA GLN A 38 13.05 5.13 -14.05
C GLN A 38 11.87 4.21 -14.43
N ALA A 39 11.49 3.37 -13.47
CA ALA A 39 10.36 2.45 -13.54
C ALA A 39 9.05 3.09 -13.14
N LEU A 40 9.10 4.09 -12.26
CA LEU A 40 7.95 4.87 -11.80
C LEU A 40 8.34 6.36 -11.76
N PRO A 41 7.38 7.29 -11.86
CA PRO A 41 7.70 8.70 -11.93
C PRO A 41 8.32 9.24 -10.65
N THR A 42 8.83 10.46 -10.76
CA THR A 42 9.14 11.35 -9.67
C THR A 42 8.05 12.40 -9.56
N PHE A 43 7.57 12.64 -8.34
CA PHE A 43 6.71 13.76 -8.00
C PHE A 43 7.56 14.93 -7.50
N GLU A 44 7.04 16.15 -7.58
CA GLU A 44 7.66 17.30 -6.91
C GLU A 44 7.75 17.09 -5.39
N GLU A 45 8.66 17.85 -4.76
CA GLU A 45 8.77 17.88 -3.31
C GLU A 45 7.41 18.23 -2.67
N PRO A 46 6.92 17.44 -1.70
CA PRO A 46 5.69 17.73 -0.99
C PRO A 46 5.71 19.13 -0.40
N ALA A 47 4.56 19.79 -0.35
CA ALA A 47 4.45 21.08 0.28
C ALA A 47 4.91 21.02 1.75
N SER A 48 5.48 22.12 2.24
CA SER A 48 6.01 22.21 3.61
C SER A 48 4.99 21.91 4.70
N THR A 49 3.70 22.01 4.38
CA THR A 49 2.61 21.56 5.25
C THR A 49 1.53 20.94 4.38
N LEU A 50 1.24 19.66 4.63
CA LEU A 50 0.19 18.90 3.95
C LEU A 50 -1.16 19.15 4.61
N ASP A 51 -2.25 19.13 3.85
CA ASP A 51 -3.58 18.95 4.44
C ASP A 51 -3.84 17.44 4.60
N LEU A 52 -4.14 17.04 5.83
CA LEU A 52 -4.54 15.69 6.18
C LEU A 52 -6.05 15.55 5.96
N MET A 53 -6.43 14.61 5.09
CA MET A 53 -7.82 14.25 4.77
C MET A 53 -8.15 12.85 5.27
N TYR A 54 -9.42 12.59 5.57
CA TYR A 54 -9.88 11.30 6.10
C TYR A 54 -10.59 10.46 5.04
N THR A 55 -9.99 9.36 4.61
CA THR A 55 -10.60 8.38 3.69
C THR A 55 -10.93 7.07 4.38
N THR A 56 -11.50 7.20 5.58
CA THR A 56 -11.92 6.14 6.48
C THR A 56 -13.35 5.72 6.17
N ASP A 57 -13.72 4.46 6.44
CA ASP A 57 -15.08 3.98 6.20
C ASP A 57 -16.09 4.48 7.27
N ASN A 58 -15.59 4.96 8.40
CA ASN A 58 -16.36 5.68 9.41
C ASN A 58 -15.63 6.98 9.78
N PHE A 59 -16.37 8.00 10.20
CA PHE A 59 -15.80 9.23 10.73
C PHE A 59 -15.59 9.09 12.24
N TYR A 60 -14.36 9.19 12.74
CA TYR A 60 -14.04 8.89 14.14
C TYR A 60 -13.77 10.14 14.98
N TYR A 61 -14.29 10.13 16.20
CA TYR A 61 -13.86 10.97 17.31
C TYR A 61 -13.02 10.12 18.27
N GLN A 62 -11.71 10.39 18.32
CA GLN A 62 -10.80 9.71 19.25
C GLN A 62 -11.13 10.14 20.69
N ALA A 63 -11.27 9.19 21.60
CA ALA A 63 -11.72 9.49 22.96
C ALA A 63 -10.68 10.31 23.74
N GLU A 64 -9.40 10.20 23.40
CA GLU A 64 -8.29 10.90 24.01
C GLU A 64 -8.02 12.30 23.42
N ASP A 65 -8.75 12.72 22.38
CA ASP A 65 -8.64 14.07 21.82
C ASP A 65 -9.03 15.11 22.89
N ALA A 66 -8.02 15.86 23.35
CA ALA A 66 -8.14 16.85 24.41
C ALA A 66 -9.05 18.05 24.06
N SER A 67 -9.51 18.17 22.82
CA SER A 67 -10.51 19.17 22.41
C SER A 67 -11.94 18.80 22.83
N PHE A 68 -12.21 17.54 23.14
CA PHE A 68 -13.50 17.09 23.66
C PHE A 68 -13.59 17.27 25.19
N ALA A 69 -14.82 17.26 25.71
CA ALA A 69 -15.04 17.42 27.15
C ALA A 69 -15.11 16.07 27.87
N HIS A 70 -14.33 15.95 28.95
CA HIS A 70 -14.30 14.79 29.84
C HIS A 70 -14.56 15.24 31.28
N LYS A 71 -15.58 14.68 31.95
CA LYS A 71 -15.88 15.00 33.36
C LYS A 71 -15.35 13.96 34.35
N THR A 72 -14.81 12.85 33.85
CA THR A 72 -14.25 11.75 34.64
C THR A 72 -13.23 10.97 33.81
N GLY A 73 -12.38 10.19 34.47
CA GLY A 73 -11.31 9.43 33.83
C GLY A 73 -10.12 10.28 33.37
N LYS A 74 -9.23 9.66 32.60
CA LYS A 74 -8.01 10.26 32.06
C LYS A 74 -7.58 9.56 30.76
N ALA A 75 -6.77 10.24 29.95
CA ALA A 75 -6.11 9.62 28.80
C ALA A 75 -5.23 8.43 29.25
N ASP A 76 -5.29 7.33 28.48
CA ASP A 76 -4.55 6.09 28.67
C ASP A 76 -4.20 5.48 27.31
N GLY A 77 -3.04 5.84 26.77
CA GLY A 77 -2.61 5.38 25.45
C GLY A 77 -3.54 5.87 24.33
N ASP A 78 -4.15 4.92 23.63
CA ASP A 78 -5.08 5.06 22.50
C ASP A 78 -6.55 5.19 22.93
N GLY A 79 -6.80 5.69 24.15
CA GLY A 79 -8.16 5.89 24.62
C GLY A 79 -8.25 6.62 25.96
N TRP A 80 -9.44 6.61 26.53
CA TRP A 80 -9.80 7.26 27.77
C TRP A 80 -10.27 6.25 28.82
N LEU A 81 -9.59 6.21 29.96
CA LEU A 81 -9.83 5.25 31.04
C LEU A 81 -10.56 5.90 32.22
N ALA A 82 -11.67 5.31 32.63
CA ALA A 82 -12.36 5.63 33.89
C ALA A 82 -12.35 4.42 34.83
N THR A 83 -11.79 4.58 36.02
CA THR A 83 -11.46 3.50 36.97
C THR A 83 -12.48 3.40 38.10
N SER A 84 -13.13 2.25 38.23
CA SER A 84 -14.15 2.03 39.27
C SER A 84 -13.56 2.20 40.68
N GLY A 85 -14.31 2.87 41.57
CA GLY A 85 -13.88 3.17 42.93
C GLY A 85 -12.87 4.32 43.07
N SER A 86 -12.31 4.83 41.96
CA SER A 86 -11.40 5.98 41.94
C SER A 86 -12.05 7.21 41.32
N ASP A 87 -12.59 7.07 40.11
CA ASP A 87 -13.08 8.20 39.31
C ASP A 87 -14.58 8.47 39.58
N ALA A 88 -15.04 9.68 39.25
CA ALA A 88 -16.42 10.10 39.53
C ALA A 88 -17.43 9.33 38.66
N PRO A 89 -18.42 8.63 39.24
CA PRO A 89 -19.45 7.91 38.48
C PRO A 89 -20.60 8.82 38.04
N ASN A 90 -21.40 8.34 37.08
CA ASN A 90 -22.63 8.97 36.57
C ASN A 90 -22.40 10.36 35.96
N VAL A 91 -21.25 10.55 35.32
CA VAL A 91 -20.92 11.75 34.55
C VAL A 91 -20.33 11.36 33.19
N PRO A 92 -20.44 12.23 32.16
CA PRO A 92 -19.81 12.00 30.86
C PRO A 92 -18.31 11.74 30.99
N MET A 93 -17.87 10.57 30.52
CA MET A 93 -16.45 10.36 30.26
C MET A 93 -16.05 10.93 28.90
N LEU A 94 -17.00 11.07 27.97
CA LEU A 94 -16.82 11.76 26.69
C LEU A 94 -18.10 12.54 26.35
N ASP A 95 -17.94 13.80 25.96
CA ASP A 95 -19.01 14.70 25.53
C ASP A 95 -18.53 15.54 24.34
N ILE A 96 -19.09 15.26 23.16
CA ILE A 96 -18.72 15.87 21.87
C ILE A 96 -19.92 16.71 21.41
N THR A 97 -19.76 18.03 21.35
CA THR A 97 -20.86 18.96 21.05
C THR A 97 -20.66 19.67 19.72
N ASN A 98 -21.72 20.29 19.18
CA ASN A 98 -21.72 21.15 17.99
C ASN A 98 -21.26 20.44 16.70
N GLN A 99 -21.57 19.16 16.54
CA GLN A 99 -21.20 18.40 15.34
C GLN A 99 -22.20 18.67 14.20
N THR A 100 -21.72 19.29 13.12
CA THR A 100 -22.53 19.73 11.97
C THR A 100 -22.12 19.05 10.66
N ASN A 101 -21.12 18.16 10.72
CA ASN A 101 -20.54 17.43 9.60
C ASN A 101 -21.23 16.09 9.31
N ILE A 102 -22.26 15.72 10.09
CA ILE A 102 -23.01 14.47 9.89
C ILE A 102 -24.20 14.76 8.97
N PRO A 103 -24.35 14.01 7.85
CA PRO A 103 -25.42 14.28 6.88
C PRO A 103 -26.81 13.90 7.42
N ALA A 104 -27.83 14.57 6.88
CA ALA A 104 -29.23 14.22 7.10
C ALA A 104 -29.53 12.77 6.66
N GLY A 105 -30.50 12.14 7.33
CA GLY A 105 -30.93 10.77 7.05
C GLY A 105 -30.42 9.74 8.05
N GLU A 106 -30.42 8.47 7.65
CA GLU A 106 -30.05 7.34 8.49
C GLU A 106 -28.53 7.28 8.71
N ASN A 107 -28.15 7.24 9.98
CA ASN A 107 -26.76 7.21 10.44
C ASN A 107 -26.61 6.16 11.54
N LYS A 108 -25.35 5.80 11.84
CA LYS A 108 -25.02 4.88 12.92
C LYS A 108 -23.80 5.36 13.70
N ALA A 109 -23.96 5.52 15.01
CA ALA A 109 -22.84 5.71 15.92
C ALA A 109 -22.31 4.34 16.37
N ILE A 110 -20.99 4.20 16.43
CA ILE A 110 -20.27 2.97 16.78
C ILE A 110 -19.30 3.35 17.88
N VAL A 111 -19.52 2.84 19.09
CA VAL A 111 -18.70 3.19 20.26
C VAL A 111 -17.84 1.99 20.63
N ASN A 112 -16.52 2.16 20.61
CA ASN A 112 -15.56 1.11 20.92
C ASN A 112 -15.10 1.21 22.37
N MET A 113 -15.40 0.19 23.17
CA MET A 113 -15.13 0.19 24.61
C MET A 113 -14.63 -1.18 25.11
N GLN A 114 -14.00 -1.19 26.28
CA GLN A 114 -13.52 -2.38 26.97
C GLN A 114 -13.77 -2.26 28.47
N VAL A 115 -14.08 -3.37 29.12
CA VAL A 115 -14.09 -3.50 30.58
C VAL A 115 -12.92 -4.35 31.07
N ASP A 116 -12.39 -4.04 32.26
CA ASP A 116 -11.29 -4.79 32.88
C ASP A 116 -11.68 -6.21 33.31
N SER A 117 -12.94 -6.38 33.70
CA SER A 117 -13.48 -7.57 34.34
C SER A 117 -15.00 -7.60 34.23
N PHE A 118 -15.57 -8.80 34.35
CA PHE A 118 -17.01 -8.93 34.55
C PHE A 118 -17.36 -8.62 36.00
N ALA A 119 -18.31 -7.72 36.20
CA ALA A 119 -18.80 -7.38 37.52
C ALA A 119 -19.54 -8.58 38.14
N ASN A 120 -19.45 -8.72 39.47
CA ASN A 120 -20.14 -9.77 40.23
C ASN A 120 -21.67 -9.74 40.03
N GLU A 121 -22.23 -8.58 39.72
CA GLU A 121 -23.65 -8.37 39.40
C GLU A 121 -23.77 -7.58 38.11
N ASN A 122 -24.71 -7.97 37.24
CA ASN A 122 -24.98 -7.20 36.03
C ASN A 122 -25.47 -5.78 36.37
N GLY A 123 -25.11 -4.82 35.52
CA GLY A 123 -25.52 -3.44 35.64
C GLY A 123 -24.98 -2.61 34.49
N VAL A 124 -25.63 -1.47 34.23
CA VAL A 124 -25.21 -0.52 33.20
C VAL A 124 -23.81 0.01 33.56
N VAL A 125 -22.85 -0.11 32.64
CA VAL A 125 -21.49 0.43 32.76
C VAL A 125 -21.34 1.74 32.00
N ALA A 126 -22.07 1.89 30.90
CA ALA A 126 -22.08 3.10 30.09
C ALA A 126 -23.48 3.37 29.53
N LYS A 127 -23.86 4.64 29.42
CA LYS A 127 -25.01 5.11 28.64
C LYS A 127 -24.50 5.90 27.45
N LEU A 128 -24.90 5.48 26.26
CA LEU A 128 -24.54 6.10 24.98
C LEU A 128 -25.72 6.93 24.49
N GLU A 129 -25.50 8.18 24.12
CA GLU A 129 -26.56 9.09 23.66
C GLU A 129 -26.13 9.85 22.40
N VAL A 130 -27.07 9.99 21.46
CA VAL A 130 -27.00 10.95 20.35
C VAL A 130 -28.12 11.96 20.56
N LEU A 131 -27.76 13.23 20.66
CA LEU A 131 -28.66 14.34 20.97
C LEU A 131 -28.70 15.31 19.79
N ASP A 132 -29.89 15.74 19.44
CA ASP A 132 -30.11 16.92 18.61
C ASP A 132 -30.04 18.15 19.53
N GLN A 133 -28.99 18.96 19.38
CA GLN A 133 -28.77 20.11 20.25
C GLN A 133 -29.71 21.26 19.92
N GLU A 134 -30.17 21.36 18.68
CA GLU A 134 -31.09 22.42 18.26
C GLU A 134 -32.50 22.14 18.76
N ALA A 135 -32.96 20.89 18.65
CA ALA A 135 -34.25 20.46 19.17
C ALA A 135 -34.24 20.19 20.69
N GLY A 136 -33.07 19.95 21.28
CA GLY A 136 -32.91 19.58 22.68
C GLY A 136 -33.46 18.19 23.01
N THR A 137 -33.40 17.26 22.05
CA THR A 137 -34.00 15.91 22.16
C THR A 137 -32.99 14.81 21.86
N ALA A 138 -33.13 13.65 22.51
CA ALA A 138 -32.34 12.46 22.15
C ALA A 138 -32.85 11.84 20.85
N LEU A 139 -31.96 11.71 19.87
CA LEU A 139 -32.19 10.96 18.64
C LEU A 139 -32.02 9.46 18.87
N ALA A 140 -31.11 9.07 19.76
CA ALA A 140 -30.90 7.69 20.15
C ALA A 140 -30.27 7.57 21.55
N SER A 141 -30.53 6.47 22.24
CA SER A 141 -29.95 6.14 23.55
C SER A 141 -29.79 4.64 23.71
N LEU A 142 -28.66 4.20 24.26
CA LEU A 142 -28.39 2.79 24.58
C LEU A 142 -27.70 2.67 25.94
N ASP A 143 -28.29 1.89 26.83
CA ASP A 143 -27.64 1.46 28.07
C ASP A 143 -26.84 0.18 27.78
N VAL A 144 -25.53 0.24 28.01
CA VAL A 144 -24.62 -0.90 27.86
C VAL A 144 -24.34 -1.47 29.25
N SER A 145 -24.67 -2.73 29.45
CA SER A 145 -24.44 -3.45 30.69
C SER A 145 -23.11 -4.22 30.67
N ASN A 146 -22.61 -4.55 31.87
CA ASN A 146 -21.38 -5.31 32.01
C ASN A 146 -21.45 -6.67 31.26
N TRP A 147 -22.60 -7.35 31.29
CA TRP A 147 -22.78 -8.65 30.63
C TRP A 147 -22.98 -8.58 29.12
N ASP A 148 -23.08 -7.37 28.54
CA ASP A 148 -23.09 -7.23 27.07
C ASP A 148 -21.68 -7.38 26.47
N PHE A 149 -20.62 -7.27 27.28
CA PHE A 149 -19.25 -7.51 26.86
C PHE A 149 -18.96 -9.01 26.76
N LYS A 150 -18.31 -9.42 25.66
CA LYS A 150 -17.99 -10.84 25.41
C LYS A 150 -16.75 -11.32 26.13
N LEU A 151 -15.75 -10.45 26.30
CA LEU A 151 -14.46 -10.78 26.91
C LEU A 151 -13.94 -9.59 27.74
N PRO A 152 -13.40 -9.83 28.94
CA PRO A 152 -12.69 -8.80 29.68
C PRO A 152 -11.38 -8.48 28.95
N ASN A 153 -10.94 -7.23 29.03
CA ASN A 153 -9.71 -6.75 28.38
C ASN A 153 -9.70 -6.97 26.85
N ALA A 154 -10.87 -7.02 26.22
CA ALA A 154 -11.02 -6.96 24.77
C ALA A 154 -11.89 -5.76 24.37
N SER A 155 -11.48 -5.03 23.33
CA SER A 155 -12.32 -3.99 22.74
C SER A 155 -13.55 -4.62 22.08
N GLN A 156 -14.71 -3.99 22.27
CA GLN A 156 -15.98 -4.37 21.67
C GLN A 156 -16.73 -3.12 21.20
N SER A 157 -17.32 -3.23 20.00
CA SER A 157 -18.15 -2.18 19.42
C SER A 157 -19.60 -2.30 19.85
N PHE A 158 -20.22 -1.16 20.17
CA PHE A 158 -21.65 -1.03 20.42
C PHE A 158 -22.25 -0.06 19.40
N GLU A 159 -23.32 -0.48 18.74
CA GLU A 159 -23.93 0.27 17.66
C GLU A 159 -25.22 0.97 18.10
N LEU A 160 -25.37 2.23 17.71
CA LEU A 160 -26.51 3.07 18.02
C LEU A 160 -27.01 3.75 16.74
N PRO A 161 -28.04 3.20 16.06
CA PRO A 161 -28.64 3.82 14.88
C PRO A 161 -29.42 5.08 15.27
N PHE A 162 -29.36 6.11 14.43
CA PHE A 162 -30.08 7.37 14.61
C PHE A 162 -30.39 8.05 13.27
N THR A 163 -31.41 8.90 13.25
CA THR A 163 -31.80 9.65 12.04
C THR A 163 -31.57 11.15 12.26
N VAL A 164 -30.81 11.79 11.39
CA VAL A 164 -30.60 13.24 11.41
C VAL A 164 -31.71 13.93 10.59
N PRO A 165 -32.42 14.93 11.12
CA PRO A 165 -33.47 15.64 10.41
C PRO A 165 -33.01 16.33 9.11
N GLU A 166 -33.95 16.54 8.18
CA GLU A 166 -33.71 17.36 6.98
C GLU A 166 -33.34 18.81 7.40
N GLY A 167 -32.33 19.37 6.75
CA GLY A 167 -31.77 20.70 7.08
C GLY A 167 -30.44 20.66 7.83
N GLY A 168 -30.11 19.53 8.45
CA GLY A 168 -28.87 19.33 9.22
C GLY A 168 -28.91 20.10 10.54
N HIS A 169 -28.93 19.41 11.66
CA HIS A 169 -28.90 20.02 12.99
C HIS A 169 -27.56 19.76 13.69
N ALA A 170 -27.11 20.69 14.53
CA ALA A 170 -25.97 20.44 15.40
C ALA A 170 -26.25 19.27 16.36
N LEU A 171 -25.36 18.28 16.34
CA LEU A 171 -25.46 17.06 17.15
C LEU A 171 -24.50 17.08 18.34
N GLU A 172 -24.89 16.35 19.38
CA GLU A 172 -24.06 16.02 20.52
C GLU A 172 -24.01 14.49 20.73
N PHE A 173 -22.81 13.98 20.95
CA PHE A 173 -22.54 12.58 21.24
C PHE A 173 -21.98 12.46 22.65
N ARG A 174 -22.62 11.64 23.48
CA ARG A 174 -22.26 11.51 24.90
C ARG A 174 -22.07 10.05 25.29
N VAL A 175 -20.98 9.78 26.00
CA VAL A 175 -20.73 8.51 26.69
C VAL A 175 -20.67 8.81 28.19
N GLN A 176 -21.72 8.44 28.91
CA GLN A 176 -21.78 8.56 30.36
C GLN A 176 -21.34 7.27 31.03
N TRP A 177 -20.29 7.34 31.86
CA TRP A 177 -19.82 6.19 32.64
C TRP A 177 -20.51 6.13 34.01
N THR A 178 -20.95 4.94 34.43
CA THR A 178 -21.76 4.76 35.66
C THR A 178 -20.93 4.42 36.90
N GLY A 179 -19.65 4.10 36.75
CA GLY A 179 -18.80 3.64 37.85
C GLY A 179 -18.85 2.13 38.13
N LYS A 180 -19.73 1.37 37.48
CA LYS A 180 -19.99 -0.04 37.81
C LYS A 180 -18.78 -0.96 37.55
N SER A 181 -17.97 -0.64 36.54
CA SER A 181 -16.73 -1.33 36.19
C SER A 181 -15.72 -0.34 35.62
N THR A 182 -14.43 -0.64 35.72
CA THR A 182 -13.42 0.13 34.98
C THR A 182 -13.70 0.00 33.50
N LEU A 183 -13.78 1.13 32.81
CA LEU A 183 -14.15 1.21 31.41
C LEU A 183 -13.07 2.00 30.67
N LYS A 184 -12.53 1.41 29.60
CA LYS A 184 -11.72 2.12 28.62
C LYS A 184 -12.59 2.39 27.39
N LEU A 185 -12.65 3.65 26.96
CA LEU A 185 -13.30 4.10 25.74
C LEU A 185 -12.21 4.44 24.72
N PHE A 186 -12.24 3.82 23.55
CA PHE A 186 -11.23 4.06 22.51
C PHE A 186 -11.68 5.20 21.60
N ASP A 187 -12.86 5.07 21.00
CA ASP A 187 -13.36 6.02 20.02
C ASP A 187 -14.89 5.95 19.86
N LEU A 188 -15.43 6.98 19.20
CA LEU A 188 -16.80 7.03 18.70
C LEU A 188 -16.76 7.27 17.19
N GLY A 189 -17.09 6.24 16.41
CA GLY A 189 -17.24 6.31 14.95
C GLY A 189 -18.66 6.64 14.51
N ILE A 190 -18.81 7.40 13.43
CA ILE A 190 -20.08 7.67 12.74
C ILE A 190 -20.03 7.11 11.33
N SER A 191 -21.06 6.36 10.95
CA SER A 191 -21.22 5.80 9.61
C SER A 191 -22.51 6.28 8.96
N TRP A 192 -22.47 6.56 7.66
CA TRP A 192 -23.63 6.89 6.82
C TRP A 192 -23.51 6.23 5.45
N ALA A 193 -24.64 6.12 4.76
CA ALA A 193 -24.77 5.32 3.54
C ALA A 193 -23.78 5.69 2.42
N LEU A 194 -23.39 6.96 2.31
CA LEU A 194 -22.50 7.47 1.25
C LEU A 194 -21.04 7.64 1.70
N ARG A 195 -20.69 7.31 2.95
CA ARG A 195 -19.35 7.62 3.50
C ARG A 195 -18.23 7.02 2.66
N LYS A 196 -18.42 5.79 2.18
CA LYS A 196 -17.43 5.07 1.37
C LYS A 196 -17.35 5.64 -0.05
N GLU A 197 -18.48 6.04 -0.61
CA GLU A 197 -18.62 6.61 -1.95
C GLU A 197 -17.98 8.01 -2.01
N GLU A 198 -18.13 8.80 -0.94
CA GLU A 198 -17.45 10.08 -0.77
C GLU A 198 -15.92 9.94 -0.78
N ASN A 199 -15.37 8.84 -0.25
CA ASN A 199 -13.93 8.60 -0.28
C ASN A 199 -13.36 8.57 -1.71
N LEU A 200 -14.15 8.16 -2.71
CA LEU A 200 -13.73 8.20 -4.11
C LEU A 200 -13.63 9.64 -4.65
N VAL A 201 -14.56 10.51 -4.26
CA VAL A 201 -14.52 11.93 -4.61
C VAL A 201 -13.24 12.56 -4.06
N PHE A 202 -12.92 12.31 -2.79
CA PHE A 202 -11.76 12.91 -2.16
C PHE A 202 -10.44 12.27 -2.58
N THR A 203 -10.41 10.96 -2.82
CA THR A 203 -9.20 10.29 -3.35
C THR A 203 -8.88 10.79 -4.76
N SER A 204 -9.90 11.00 -5.60
CA SER A 204 -9.69 11.59 -6.92
C SER A 204 -9.34 13.09 -6.85
N LEU A 205 -9.85 13.85 -5.88
CA LEU A 205 -9.38 15.21 -5.58
C LEU A 205 -7.88 15.21 -5.24
N LYS A 206 -7.43 14.28 -4.37
CA LYS A 206 -6.01 14.08 -4.07
C LYS A 206 -5.21 13.78 -5.33
N GLY A 207 -5.74 12.95 -6.23
CA GLY A 207 -5.14 12.70 -7.54
C GLY A 207 -4.96 13.97 -8.36
N VAL A 208 -5.96 14.85 -8.44
CA VAL A 208 -5.84 16.12 -9.17
C VAL A 208 -4.80 17.04 -8.52
N VAL A 209 -4.90 17.25 -7.21
CA VAL A 209 -4.08 18.22 -6.46
C VAL A 209 -2.62 17.80 -6.39
N ASN A 210 -2.34 16.51 -6.10
CA ASN A 210 -0.97 16.02 -5.95
C ASN A 210 -0.24 15.86 -7.29
N LYS A 211 -0.94 15.96 -8.43
CA LYS A 211 -0.34 15.87 -9.76
C LYS A 211 0.66 17.00 -10.04
N THR A 212 0.42 18.18 -9.48
CA THR A 212 1.29 19.36 -9.65
C THR A 212 2.32 19.49 -8.53
N GLN A 213 1.86 19.35 -7.29
CA GLN A 213 2.68 19.27 -6.10
C GLN A 213 1.91 18.51 -5.01
N PRO A 214 2.49 17.49 -4.36
CA PRO A 214 1.83 16.79 -3.27
C PRO A 214 1.47 17.74 -2.12
N ARG A 215 0.17 17.91 -1.87
CA ARG A 215 -0.41 18.81 -0.86
C ARG A 215 -1.45 18.13 0.02
N LEU A 216 -2.04 17.02 -0.45
CA LEU A 216 -3.01 16.23 0.30
C LEU A 216 -2.40 14.89 0.73
N TYR A 217 -2.58 14.54 2.00
CA TYR A 217 -2.23 13.25 2.57
C TYR A 217 -3.50 12.57 3.11
N ALA A 218 -3.69 11.29 2.77
CA ALA A 218 -4.83 10.52 3.19
C ALA A 218 -4.53 9.75 4.48
N PHE A 219 -5.33 10.00 5.52
CA PHE A 219 -5.45 9.12 6.67
C PHE A 219 -6.42 7.98 6.33
N THR A 220 -5.95 6.74 6.48
CA THR A 220 -6.73 5.52 6.29
C THR A 220 -6.55 4.62 7.51
N ASP A 221 -7.63 4.09 8.05
CA ASP A 221 -7.66 3.20 9.23
C ASP A 221 -8.15 1.79 8.91
N ASN A 222 -8.79 1.61 7.76
CA ASN A 222 -9.37 0.38 7.26
C ASN A 222 -8.34 -0.52 6.52
N VAL A 223 -7.04 -0.29 6.73
CA VAL A 223 -5.96 -1.17 6.28
C VAL A 223 -5.34 -1.86 7.48
N ASN A 224 -5.22 -3.19 7.40
CA ASN A 224 -4.55 -3.95 8.44
C ASN A 224 -3.14 -3.38 8.68
N GLY A 225 -2.82 -3.13 9.95
CA GLY A 225 -1.52 -2.57 10.30
C GLY A 225 -1.34 -1.08 10.00
N SER A 226 -2.40 -0.32 9.68
CA SER A 226 -2.30 1.13 9.51
C SER A 226 -1.54 1.79 10.66
N THR A 227 -0.70 2.76 10.30
CA THR A 227 0.14 3.53 11.23
C THR A 227 -0.18 5.02 11.21
N GLY A 228 -1.33 5.39 10.63
CA GLY A 228 -1.85 6.76 10.59
C GLY A 228 -0.86 7.75 9.97
N THR A 229 -0.44 8.74 10.76
CA THR A 229 0.48 9.81 10.35
C THR A 229 1.93 9.56 10.76
N SER A 230 2.26 8.39 11.31
CA SER A 230 3.59 8.13 11.89
C SER A 230 4.74 8.23 10.88
N TRP A 231 4.49 7.97 9.60
CA TRP A 231 5.47 8.23 8.53
C TRP A 231 5.73 9.71 8.32
N LEU A 232 4.71 10.58 8.44
CA LEU A 232 4.92 12.02 8.36
C LEU A 232 5.87 12.49 9.45
N THR A 233 5.68 12.04 10.69
CA THR A 233 6.59 12.32 11.81
C THR A 233 8.01 11.80 11.54
N SER A 234 8.14 10.57 11.04
CA SER A 234 9.43 9.93 10.76
C SER A 234 10.21 10.65 9.66
N LEU A 235 9.50 11.23 8.69
CA LEU A 235 10.06 11.98 7.57
C LEU A 235 10.18 13.49 7.85
N GLY A 236 9.72 13.97 9.02
CA GLY A 236 9.72 15.39 9.36
C GLY A 236 8.75 16.23 8.52
N LEU A 237 7.69 15.63 7.99
CA LEU A 237 6.65 16.30 7.21
C LEU A 237 5.57 16.86 8.13
N ALA A 238 5.37 18.18 8.07
CA ALA A 238 4.28 18.82 8.81
C ALA A 238 2.94 18.62 8.10
N TYR A 239 1.87 18.56 8.89
CA TYR A 239 0.52 18.50 8.37
C TYR A 239 -0.44 19.34 9.19
N LYS A 240 -1.53 19.75 8.56
CA LYS A 240 -2.70 20.34 9.19
C LYS A 240 -3.89 19.41 8.96
N GLU A 241 -4.56 19.09 10.04
CA GLU A 241 -5.78 18.29 9.97
C GLU A 241 -6.98 19.12 9.47
N GLU A 242 -7.71 18.56 8.50
CA GLU A 242 -9.04 19.01 8.13
C GLU A 242 -10.01 17.85 8.27
N LYS A 243 -10.90 17.95 9.27
CA LYS A 243 -11.87 16.91 9.61
C LYS A 243 -13.03 16.85 8.60
N ASP A 244 -13.26 17.93 7.85
CA ASP A 244 -14.28 17.98 6.80
C ASP A 244 -13.64 18.07 5.41
N ASN A 245 -13.56 16.92 4.73
CA ASN A 245 -13.00 16.84 3.39
C ASN A 245 -13.73 17.73 2.36
N TRP A 246 -15.00 18.10 2.59
CA TRP A 246 -15.70 19.03 1.69
C TRP A 246 -15.07 20.42 1.67
N LYS A 247 -14.46 20.87 2.78
CA LYS A 247 -13.67 22.10 2.81
C LYS A 247 -12.39 22.00 1.99
N LEU A 248 -11.81 20.81 1.89
CA LEU A 248 -10.66 20.58 1.01
C LEU A 248 -11.09 20.64 -0.45
N LEU A 249 -12.26 20.09 -0.80
CA LEU A 249 -12.81 20.26 -2.14
C LEU A 249 -13.04 21.74 -2.48
N ASP A 250 -13.58 22.53 -1.55
CA ASP A 250 -13.74 23.99 -1.75
C ASP A 250 -12.38 24.69 -1.92
N LYS A 251 -11.40 24.38 -1.04
CA LYS A 251 -10.04 24.93 -1.09
C LYS A 251 -9.35 24.69 -2.43
N TYR A 252 -9.50 23.49 -2.99
CA TYR A 252 -8.82 23.05 -4.22
C TYR A 252 -9.71 23.08 -5.47
N ARG A 253 -10.93 23.61 -5.35
CA ARG A 253 -11.96 23.57 -6.39
C ARG A 253 -11.48 24.07 -7.76
N SER A 254 -10.67 25.13 -7.78
CA SER A 254 -10.16 25.72 -9.02
C SER A 254 -9.25 24.81 -9.83
N GLU A 255 -8.73 23.74 -9.22
CA GLU A 255 -7.86 22.76 -9.89
C GLU A 255 -8.66 21.61 -10.52
N VAL A 256 -9.93 21.43 -10.12
CA VAL A 256 -10.81 20.37 -10.63
C VAL A 256 -11.54 20.84 -11.89
N LYS A 257 -11.34 20.15 -13.01
CA LYS A 257 -11.97 20.52 -14.30
C LYS A 257 -13.42 20.07 -14.44
N GLY A 258 -13.88 19.16 -13.59
CA GLY A 258 -15.25 18.65 -13.58
C GLY A 258 -15.34 17.25 -12.97
N ILE A 259 -16.50 16.62 -13.14
CA ILE A 259 -16.79 15.29 -12.60
C ILE A 259 -16.91 14.23 -13.71
N VAL A 260 -16.47 13.02 -13.42
CA VAL A 260 -16.76 11.82 -14.21
C VAL A 260 -17.71 10.94 -13.41
N VAL A 261 -18.93 10.75 -13.91
CA VAL A 261 -19.98 10.01 -13.20
C VAL A 261 -19.88 8.53 -13.56
N TYR A 262 -19.73 7.67 -12.55
CA TYR A 262 -19.76 6.21 -12.75
C TYR A 262 -21.19 5.66 -12.60
N ASP A 263 -21.40 4.39 -12.92
CA ASP A 263 -22.68 3.68 -12.79
C ASP A 263 -22.69 2.70 -11.60
N ASP A 264 -23.58 2.89 -10.62
CA ASP A 264 -23.74 1.96 -9.49
C ASP A 264 -24.21 0.57 -9.95
N SER A 265 -24.93 0.47 -11.06
CA SER A 265 -25.41 -0.79 -11.63
C SER A 265 -24.32 -1.56 -12.39
N GLN A 266 -23.20 -0.89 -12.71
CA GLN A 266 -22.02 -1.51 -13.30
C GLN A 266 -20.74 -1.03 -12.59
N PRO A 267 -20.33 -1.68 -11.47
CA PRO A 267 -19.24 -1.23 -10.62
C PRO A 267 -17.89 -1.03 -11.32
N ASP A 268 -17.58 -1.81 -12.36
CA ASP A 268 -16.32 -1.66 -13.12
C ASP A 268 -16.20 -0.30 -13.83
N THR A 269 -17.31 0.44 -14.03
CA THR A 269 -17.26 1.82 -14.52
C THR A 269 -16.51 2.76 -13.58
N VAL A 270 -16.32 2.41 -12.30
CA VAL A 270 -15.47 3.17 -11.36
C VAL A 270 -14.02 3.21 -11.83
N ASN A 271 -13.51 2.10 -12.37
CA ASN A 271 -12.15 2.00 -12.89
C ASN A 271 -12.00 2.78 -14.21
N LEU A 272 -13.01 2.70 -15.09
CA LEU A 272 -13.09 3.54 -16.28
C LEU A 272 -13.13 5.03 -15.92
N ALA A 273 -13.98 5.41 -14.97
CA ALA A 273 -14.10 6.78 -14.49
C ALA A 273 -12.78 7.30 -13.91
N THR A 274 -12.07 6.48 -13.13
CA THR A 274 -10.74 6.82 -12.59
C THR A 274 -9.72 7.10 -13.70
N THR A 275 -9.71 6.26 -14.74
CA THR A 275 -8.83 6.44 -15.91
C THR A 275 -9.15 7.75 -16.65
N ILE A 276 -10.43 8.02 -16.91
CA ILE A 276 -10.89 9.24 -17.58
C ILE A 276 -10.56 10.48 -16.75
N ALA A 277 -10.80 10.42 -15.43
CA ALA A 277 -10.54 11.50 -14.49
C ALA A 277 -9.04 11.89 -14.48
N GLY A 278 -8.13 10.92 -14.50
CA GLY A 278 -6.68 11.17 -14.59
C GLY A 278 -6.26 11.88 -15.88
N LEU A 279 -6.92 11.57 -17.01
CA LEU A 279 -6.66 12.21 -18.31
C LEU A 279 -7.28 13.61 -18.42
N LYS A 280 -8.41 13.85 -17.77
CA LYS A 280 -9.18 15.09 -17.88
C LYS A 280 -9.01 16.03 -16.68
N ASP A 281 -8.15 15.71 -15.72
CA ASP A 281 -7.99 16.41 -14.43
C ASP A 281 -9.35 16.64 -13.72
N GLY A 282 -10.18 15.60 -13.74
CA GLY A 282 -11.49 15.58 -13.07
C GLY A 282 -11.46 14.77 -11.78
N ILE A 283 -12.57 14.81 -11.06
CA ILE A 283 -12.85 13.92 -9.92
C ILE A 283 -13.91 12.90 -10.29
N VAL A 284 -13.89 11.73 -9.66
CA VAL A 284 -14.89 10.68 -9.89
C VAL A 284 -16.05 10.88 -8.94
N ALA A 285 -17.28 10.91 -9.47
CA ALA A 285 -18.48 11.20 -8.72
C ALA A 285 -19.44 10.00 -8.70
N PRO A 286 -19.96 9.61 -7.51
CA PRO A 286 -21.08 8.70 -7.43
C PRO A 286 -22.37 9.37 -7.94
N PRO A 287 -23.31 8.61 -8.55
CA PRO A 287 -24.59 9.14 -9.01
C PRO A 287 -25.34 9.97 -7.96
N ALA A 288 -25.30 9.53 -6.70
CA ALA A 288 -25.95 10.19 -5.57
C ALA A 288 -25.39 11.59 -5.23
N LEU A 289 -24.16 11.93 -5.65
CA LEU A 289 -23.53 13.23 -5.37
C LEU A 289 -23.50 14.15 -6.59
N VAL A 290 -24.07 13.76 -7.73
CA VAL A 290 -24.06 14.57 -8.96
C VAL A 290 -24.75 15.92 -8.73
N GLU A 291 -25.94 15.94 -8.11
CA GLU A 291 -26.66 17.20 -7.84
C GLU A 291 -25.85 18.13 -6.93
N LYS A 292 -25.26 17.58 -5.86
CA LYS A 292 -24.39 18.34 -4.94
C LYS A 292 -23.19 18.93 -5.66
N LEU A 293 -22.48 18.14 -6.47
CA LEU A 293 -21.24 18.56 -7.14
C LEU A 293 -21.47 19.51 -8.33
N THR A 294 -22.61 19.38 -9.01
CA THR A 294 -22.97 20.26 -10.14
C THR A 294 -23.69 21.54 -9.71
N GLY A 295 -24.30 21.55 -8.52
CA GLY A 295 -24.94 22.73 -7.91
C GLY A 295 -23.97 23.65 -7.15
N GLU A 296 -24.52 24.74 -6.61
CA GLU A 296 -23.81 25.63 -5.70
C GLU A 296 -23.38 24.89 -4.41
N PRO A 297 -22.17 25.14 -3.88
CA PRO A 297 -21.17 26.12 -4.33
C PRO A 297 -20.18 25.59 -5.39
N TYR A 298 -20.22 24.30 -5.73
CA TYR A 298 -19.16 23.65 -6.48
C TYR A 298 -19.19 23.96 -7.99
N ASN A 299 -20.37 23.89 -8.59
CA ASN A 299 -20.61 24.19 -10.02
C ASN A 299 -19.68 23.42 -10.97
N LEU A 300 -19.36 22.15 -10.66
CA LEU A 300 -18.45 21.34 -11.47
C LEU A 300 -19.20 20.78 -12.70
N PRO A 301 -18.67 20.94 -13.93
CA PRO A 301 -19.30 20.38 -15.12
C PRO A 301 -19.15 18.85 -15.17
N ILE A 302 -20.10 18.17 -15.80
CA ILE A 302 -19.97 16.74 -16.12
C ILE A 302 -19.04 16.58 -17.33
N LEU A 303 -17.90 15.92 -17.13
CA LEU A 303 -16.89 15.64 -18.16
C LEU A 303 -17.20 14.38 -18.96
N GLU A 304 -17.81 13.39 -18.30
CA GLU A 304 -18.33 12.15 -18.86
C GLU A 304 -19.38 11.59 -17.87
N ASP A 305 -20.41 10.94 -18.40
CA ASP A 305 -21.44 10.27 -17.61
C ASP A 305 -21.61 8.86 -18.15
N LEU A 306 -21.20 7.86 -17.37
CA LEU A 306 -21.12 6.45 -17.78
C LEU A 306 -22.39 5.66 -17.42
N ARG A 307 -23.41 6.32 -16.86
CA ARG A 307 -24.62 5.64 -16.37
C ARG A 307 -25.45 5.07 -17.51
N GLY A 308 -25.72 3.77 -17.44
CA GLY A 308 -26.53 3.04 -18.42
C GLY A 308 -25.79 2.70 -19.72
N ASP A 309 -24.50 3.00 -19.83
CA ASP A 309 -23.71 2.78 -21.06
C ASP A 309 -23.30 1.31 -21.25
N PHE A 310 -23.22 0.54 -20.16
CA PHE A 310 -22.65 -0.81 -20.17
C PHE A 310 -23.54 -1.80 -19.43
N THR A 311 -23.71 -2.99 -20.02
CA THR A 311 -24.46 -4.09 -19.43
C THR A 311 -23.56 -5.14 -18.77
N SER A 312 -22.27 -5.14 -19.10
CA SER A 312 -21.30 -6.07 -18.54
C SER A 312 -19.92 -5.45 -18.31
N LYS A 313 -19.17 -6.03 -17.38
CA LYS A 313 -17.77 -5.72 -17.10
C LYS A 313 -16.87 -5.81 -18.34
N LEU A 314 -17.11 -6.79 -19.22
CA LEU A 314 -16.34 -6.95 -20.45
C LEU A 314 -16.56 -5.75 -21.39
N GLU A 315 -17.80 -5.27 -21.54
CA GLU A 315 -18.09 -4.09 -22.37
C GLU A 315 -17.37 -2.84 -21.84
N VAL A 316 -17.29 -2.66 -20.52
CA VAL A 316 -16.55 -1.54 -19.90
C VAL A 316 -15.08 -1.56 -20.32
N TYR A 317 -14.40 -2.71 -20.17
CA TYR A 317 -12.97 -2.81 -20.45
C TYR A 317 -12.66 -2.89 -21.95
N GLU A 318 -13.54 -3.44 -22.78
CA GLU A 318 -13.43 -3.36 -24.23
C GLU A 318 -13.56 -1.91 -24.72
N PHE A 319 -14.48 -1.14 -24.13
CA PHE A 319 -14.61 0.28 -24.41
C PHE A 319 -13.38 1.06 -23.94
N MET A 320 -12.82 0.76 -22.77
CA MET A 320 -11.57 1.33 -22.30
C MET A 320 -10.42 1.04 -23.28
N LEU A 321 -10.27 -0.22 -23.69
CA LEU A 321 -9.24 -0.67 -24.61
C LEU A 321 -9.32 0.08 -25.96
N ALA A 322 -10.54 0.30 -26.47
CA ALA A 322 -10.73 0.99 -27.74
C ALA A 322 -10.52 2.51 -27.66
N ASN A 323 -10.98 3.16 -26.58
CA ASN A 323 -11.13 4.62 -26.54
C ASN A 323 -10.10 5.35 -25.67
N TYR A 324 -9.53 4.66 -24.69
CA TYR A 324 -8.70 5.26 -23.64
C TYR A 324 -7.31 4.63 -23.53
N TRP A 325 -7.15 3.33 -23.81
CA TRP A 325 -5.84 2.67 -23.83
C TRP A 325 -4.78 3.39 -24.68
N PRO A 326 -5.08 3.87 -25.91
CA PRO A 326 -4.09 4.59 -26.72
C PRO A 326 -3.66 5.95 -26.16
N LYS A 327 -4.32 6.45 -25.10
CA LYS A 327 -4.11 7.77 -24.50
C LYS A 327 -3.43 7.73 -23.14
N VAL A 328 -3.22 6.53 -22.58
CA VAL A 328 -2.61 6.32 -21.26
C VAL A 328 -1.19 5.81 -21.40
N THR A 329 -0.45 5.77 -20.29
CA THR A 329 0.87 5.13 -20.26
C THR A 329 0.75 3.62 -20.44
N HIS A 330 1.69 3.03 -21.19
CA HIS A 330 1.90 1.57 -21.25
C HIS A 330 3.10 1.14 -20.40
N ARG A 331 3.66 2.01 -19.56
CA ARG A 331 4.74 1.61 -18.64
C ARG A 331 4.19 0.91 -17.40
N VAL A 332 2.98 1.28 -16.99
CA VAL A 332 2.27 0.72 -15.85
C VAL A 332 0.80 0.52 -16.22
N ILE A 333 0.24 -0.63 -15.85
CA ILE A 333 -1.20 -0.86 -15.79
C ILE A 333 -1.61 -1.07 -14.32
N ILE A 334 -2.80 -0.62 -13.95
CA ILE A 334 -3.29 -0.69 -12.57
C ILE A 334 -4.35 -1.79 -12.45
N GLY A 335 -4.11 -2.77 -11.57
CA GLY A 335 -5.06 -3.80 -11.17
C GLY A 335 -5.80 -3.42 -9.90
N LEU A 336 -7.06 -2.99 -9.98
CA LEU A 336 -7.76 -2.51 -8.79
C LEU A 336 -9.23 -2.93 -8.71
N ASP A 337 -9.62 -3.57 -7.61
CA ASP A 337 -11.01 -3.92 -7.34
C ASP A 337 -11.91 -2.65 -7.34
N PRO A 338 -13.00 -2.60 -8.13
CA PRO A 338 -13.89 -1.44 -8.21
C PRO A 338 -14.60 -1.09 -6.89
N SER A 339 -14.60 -2.00 -5.91
CA SER A 339 -15.12 -1.77 -4.56
C SER A 339 -14.17 -0.97 -3.67
N LEU A 340 -12.87 -0.90 -4.00
CA LEU A 340 -11.90 -0.05 -3.31
C LEU A 340 -12.09 1.39 -3.79
N LYS A 341 -12.64 2.27 -2.94
CA LYS A 341 -12.93 3.67 -3.29
C LYS A 341 -11.75 4.62 -3.05
N SER A 342 -10.76 4.19 -2.28
CA SER A 342 -9.60 4.99 -1.86
C SER A 342 -8.28 4.44 -2.44
N TYR A 343 -7.16 4.68 -1.75
CA TYR A 343 -5.86 4.05 -1.99
C TYR A 343 -5.25 4.44 -3.34
N LEU A 344 -4.77 3.45 -4.11
CA LEU A 344 -3.94 3.60 -5.31
C LEU A 344 -4.55 4.45 -6.43
N ARG A 345 -5.84 4.81 -6.36
CA ARG A 345 -6.54 5.58 -7.40
C ARG A 345 -5.92 6.94 -7.67
N ASP A 346 -5.47 7.64 -6.64
CA ASP A 346 -4.83 8.95 -6.82
C ASP A 346 -3.54 8.81 -7.65
N TYR A 347 -2.71 7.83 -7.29
CA TYR A 347 -1.48 7.52 -7.99
C TYR A 347 -1.78 7.08 -9.43
N ALA A 348 -2.78 6.22 -9.65
CA ALA A 348 -3.23 5.81 -10.98
C ALA A 348 -3.60 7.01 -11.88
N MET A 349 -4.31 8.00 -11.31
CA MET A 349 -4.65 9.24 -12.00
C MET A 349 -3.38 10.07 -12.33
N ASN A 350 -2.43 10.15 -11.41
CA ASN A 350 -1.16 10.85 -11.62
C ASN A 350 -0.29 10.20 -12.70
N LEU A 351 -0.29 8.86 -12.79
CA LEU A 351 0.40 8.11 -13.84
C LEU A 351 -0.29 8.23 -15.20
N THR A 352 -1.55 8.70 -15.24
CA THR A 352 -2.44 8.56 -16.39
C THR A 352 -2.44 7.12 -16.91
N ALA A 353 -2.66 6.16 -16.01
CA ALA A 353 -2.65 4.72 -16.31
C ALA A 353 -4.07 4.17 -16.47
N ALA A 354 -4.21 3.10 -17.26
CA ALA A 354 -5.46 2.33 -17.28
C ALA A 354 -5.65 1.60 -15.95
N VAL A 355 -6.87 1.66 -15.42
CA VAL A 355 -7.30 0.89 -14.24
C VAL A 355 -8.19 -0.25 -14.70
N VAL A 356 -7.79 -1.48 -14.44
CA VAL A 356 -8.47 -2.71 -14.87
C VAL A 356 -8.65 -3.67 -13.70
N TRP A 357 -9.65 -4.53 -13.76
CA TRP A 357 -9.86 -5.59 -12.77
C TRP A 357 -10.32 -6.87 -13.46
N LEU A 358 -9.45 -7.50 -14.25
CA LEU A 358 -9.79 -8.71 -15.01
C LEU A 358 -9.23 -9.96 -14.32
N ASN A 359 -10.07 -10.96 -14.11
CA ASN A 359 -9.71 -12.20 -13.44
C ASN A 359 -9.07 -13.17 -14.46
N PRO A 360 -7.77 -13.52 -14.33
CA PRO A 360 -7.11 -14.44 -15.25
C PRO A 360 -7.69 -15.86 -15.24
N LYS A 361 -8.43 -16.26 -14.18
CA LYS A 361 -9.14 -17.55 -14.10
C LYS A 361 -10.39 -17.60 -14.97
N GLU A 362 -11.00 -16.46 -15.29
CA GLU A 362 -12.19 -16.40 -16.11
C GLU A 362 -11.80 -16.28 -17.60
N PRO A 363 -12.10 -17.26 -18.48
CA PRO A 363 -11.53 -17.32 -19.82
C PRO A 363 -11.70 -16.04 -20.65
N LYS A 364 -12.91 -15.46 -20.65
CA LYS A 364 -13.18 -14.22 -21.42
C LYS A 364 -12.48 -13.00 -20.85
N GLU A 365 -12.37 -12.90 -19.53
CA GLU A 365 -11.62 -11.81 -18.89
C GLU A 365 -10.12 -11.96 -19.13
N SER A 366 -9.62 -13.20 -19.10
CA SER A 366 -8.23 -13.56 -19.40
C SER A 366 -7.86 -13.22 -20.85
N GLU A 367 -8.74 -13.50 -21.82
CA GLU A 367 -8.57 -13.12 -23.23
C GLU A 367 -8.57 -11.61 -23.44
N LEU A 368 -9.38 -10.86 -22.69
CA LEU A 368 -9.38 -9.40 -22.76
C LEU A 368 -8.13 -8.82 -22.10
N LEU A 369 -7.71 -9.38 -20.95
CA LEU A 369 -6.50 -8.99 -20.26
C LEU A 369 -5.25 -9.19 -21.13
N ASP A 370 -5.19 -10.28 -21.90
CA ASP A 370 -4.11 -10.53 -22.87
C ASP A 370 -3.91 -9.38 -23.85
N LYS A 371 -5.01 -8.72 -24.27
CA LYS A 371 -4.92 -7.58 -25.19
C LYS A 371 -4.21 -6.39 -24.55
N PHE A 372 -4.48 -6.12 -23.27
CA PHE A 372 -3.78 -5.07 -22.52
C PHE A 372 -2.30 -5.44 -22.30
N LEU A 373 -2.04 -6.64 -21.79
CA LEU A 373 -0.68 -7.04 -21.42
C LEU A 373 0.27 -7.19 -22.62
N LYS A 374 -0.26 -7.56 -23.80
CA LYS A 374 0.53 -7.69 -25.03
C LYS A 374 1.13 -6.35 -25.51
N ASP A 375 0.45 -5.24 -25.25
CA ASP A 375 0.88 -3.91 -25.67
C ASP A 375 1.85 -3.25 -24.65
N MET A 376 2.05 -3.89 -23.50
CA MET A 376 3.01 -3.46 -22.48
C MET A 376 4.45 -3.86 -22.87
N PRO A 377 5.48 -3.11 -22.45
CA PRO A 377 6.86 -3.39 -22.82
C PRO A 377 7.40 -4.60 -22.04
N TYR A 378 7.60 -5.71 -22.74
CA TYR A 378 8.17 -6.94 -22.20
C TYR A 378 9.52 -6.67 -21.52
N GLY A 379 9.71 -7.15 -20.28
CA GLY A 379 10.91 -6.95 -19.48
C GLY A 379 11.02 -5.61 -18.76
N SER A 380 10.07 -4.70 -18.97
CA SER A 380 10.07 -3.43 -18.22
C SER A 380 8.74 -2.91 -17.71
N GLY A 381 7.63 -3.40 -18.25
CA GLY A 381 6.28 -3.03 -17.82
C GLY A 381 5.95 -3.55 -16.43
N LEU A 382 5.13 -2.79 -15.71
CA LEU A 382 4.67 -3.14 -14.37
C LEU A 382 3.14 -3.26 -14.32
N TYR A 383 2.66 -4.16 -13.49
CA TYR A 383 1.27 -4.25 -13.08
C TYR A 383 1.20 -3.84 -11.60
N MET A 384 0.73 -2.62 -11.31
CA MET A 384 0.59 -2.15 -9.93
C MET A 384 -0.83 -2.41 -9.41
N GLY A 385 -0.98 -2.67 -8.13
CA GLY A 385 -2.26 -3.03 -7.51
C GLY A 385 -2.26 -4.52 -7.15
N TRP A 386 -3.38 -5.21 -7.37
CA TRP A 386 -3.49 -6.62 -7.00
C TRP A 386 -4.33 -7.44 -7.99
N TRP A 387 -4.67 -8.66 -7.58
CA TRP A 387 -5.34 -9.67 -8.39
C TRP A 387 -6.54 -10.26 -7.67
N PRO A 388 -7.60 -10.67 -8.41
CA PRO A 388 -8.63 -11.55 -7.87
C PRO A 388 -8.07 -12.89 -7.38
N ASP A 389 -6.96 -13.33 -7.97
CA ASP A 389 -6.20 -14.51 -7.57
C ASP A 389 -4.70 -14.28 -7.79
N GLU A 390 -3.92 -14.30 -6.70
CA GLU A 390 -2.48 -14.02 -6.73
C GLU A 390 -1.72 -14.97 -7.65
N GLY A 391 -1.94 -16.28 -7.47
CA GLY A 391 -1.20 -17.32 -8.18
C GLY A 391 -1.32 -17.18 -9.70
N GLU A 392 -2.55 -17.07 -10.19
CA GLU A 392 -2.82 -16.90 -11.62
C GLU A 392 -2.46 -15.51 -12.13
N GLY A 393 -2.63 -14.46 -11.32
CA GLY A 393 -2.30 -13.08 -11.69
C GLY A 393 -0.80 -12.84 -11.88
N VAL A 394 0.01 -13.27 -10.92
CA VAL A 394 1.49 -13.16 -11.01
C VAL A 394 2.01 -14.05 -12.13
N LYS A 395 1.45 -15.25 -12.31
CA LYS A 395 1.79 -16.09 -13.46
C LYS A 395 1.45 -15.41 -14.78
N LYS A 396 0.24 -14.85 -14.92
CA LYS A 396 -0.23 -14.19 -16.14
C LYS A 396 0.68 -13.01 -16.51
N THR A 397 1.06 -12.16 -15.56
CA THR A 397 2.02 -11.08 -15.86
C THR A 397 3.41 -11.59 -16.22
N SER A 398 3.88 -12.66 -15.56
CA SER A 398 5.15 -13.30 -15.89
C SER A 398 5.17 -13.86 -17.33
N ASP A 399 4.07 -14.48 -17.78
CA ASP A 399 3.94 -14.97 -19.16
C ASP A 399 4.14 -13.83 -20.19
N PHE A 400 3.74 -12.61 -19.83
CA PHE A 400 3.89 -11.39 -20.64
C PHE A 400 5.13 -10.56 -20.31
N GLY A 401 6.03 -11.05 -19.44
CA GLY A 401 7.28 -10.35 -19.10
C GLY A 401 7.07 -9.09 -18.27
N LEU A 402 6.01 -9.05 -17.47
CA LEU A 402 5.72 -7.99 -16.52
C LEU A 402 5.94 -8.48 -15.09
N ALA A 403 6.19 -7.54 -14.18
CA ALA A 403 6.19 -7.79 -12.76
C ALA A 403 4.99 -7.13 -12.07
N THR A 404 4.41 -7.84 -11.10
CA THR A 404 3.35 -7.33 -10.24
C THR A 404 3.95 -6.52 -9.08
N VAL A 405 3.31 -5.42 -8.70
CA VAL A 405 3.72 -4.59 -7.56
C VAL A 405 2.51 -4.40 -6.65
N ALA A 406 2.44 -5.17 -5.57
CA ALA A 406 1.36 -5.10 -4.60
C ALA A 406 1.27 -3.69 -4.00
N SER A 407 0.15 -3.02 -4.26
CA SER A 407 -0.04 -1.60 -3.90
C SER A 407 -1.50 -1.15 -3.89
N ASP A 408 -2.47 -2.06 -3.99
CA ASP A 408 -3.90 -1.75 -4.06
C ASP A 408 -4.42 -1.04 -2.80
N TYR A 409 -3.75 -1.21 -1.66
CA TYR A 409 -4.00 -0.51 -0.40
C TYR A 409 -2.95 0.57 -0.06
N SER A 410 -2.08 0.94 -1.00
CA SER A 410 -1.17 2.08 -0.80
C SER A 410 -1.97 3.39 -0.92
N SER A 411 -1.85 4.28 0.08
CA SER A 411 -2.68 5.48 0.20
C SER A 411 -1.95 6.75 -0.22
N ASN A 412 -0.62 6.78 -0.07
CA ASN A 412 0.15 8.03 -0.12
C ASN A 412 1.42 7.97 -0.97
N LEU A 413 1.48 7.07 -1.96
CA LEU A 413 2.62 7.00 -2.89
C LEU A 413 2.90 8.33 -3.60
N SER A 414 1.86 9.11 -3.93
CA SER A 414 2.02 10.45 -4.52
C SER A 414 2.77 11.44 -3.61
N VAL A 415 2.66 11.30 -2.29
CA VAL A 415 3.41 12.09 -1.31
C VAL A 415 4.81 11.52 -1.12
N PHE A 416 4.92 10.20 -0.88
CA PHE A 416 6.20 9.59 -0.56
C PHE A 416 7.17 9.60 -1.74
N SER A 417 6.68 9.50 -2.98
CA SER A 417 7.52 9.55 -4.19
C SER A 417 8.20 10.91 -4.39
N GLY A 418 7.62 11.99 -3.86
CA GLY A 418 8.19 13.34 -3.91
C GLY A 418 9.25 13.62 -2.84
N THR A 419 9.44 12.71 -1.88
CA THR A 419 10.45 12.91 -0.83
C THR A 419 11.88 12.79 -1.38
N SER A 420 12.88 13.24 -0.60
CA SER A 420 14.28 13.20 -1.04
C SER A 420 14.72 11.81 -1.50
N ARG A 421 15.36 11.79 -2.68
CA ARG A 421 15.94 10.59 -3.31
C ARG A 421 17.36 10.26 -2.82
N GLU A 422 17.90 11.04 -1.88
CA GLU A 422 19.18 10.72 -1.26
C GLU A 422 19.05 9.49 -0.36
N ILE A 423 19.74 8.40 -0.71
CA ILE A 423 19.79 7.16 0.07
C ILE A 423 21.20 7.01 0.61
N THR A 424 21.37 7.08 1.92
CA THR A 424 22.66 6.89 2.59
C THR A 424 22.73 5.49 3.16
N VAL A 425 23.35 4.56 2.42
CA VAL A 425 23.56 3.18 2.88
C VAL A 425 24.70 3.15 3.92
N PRO A 426 24.48 2.58 5.13
CA PRO A 426 25.52 2.49 6.14
C PRO A 426 26.59 1.47 5.75
N GLU A 427 27.79 1.60 6.33
CA GLU A 427 28.84 0.60 6.17
C GLU A 427 28.36 -0.75 6.73
N LEU A 428 28.56 -1.83 5.97
CA LEU A 428 28.19 -3.17 6.40
C LEU A 428 29.03 -3.60 7.61
N PRO A 429 28.44 -4.31 8.59
CA PRO A 429 29.22 -4.95 9.65
C PRO A 429 30.32 -5.85 9.07
N LYS A 430 31.45 -5.94 9.76
CA LYS A 430 32.56 -6.78 9.31
C LYS A 430 32.16 -8.26 9.37
N LYS A 431 32.32 -8.95 8.24
CA LYS A 431 32.15 -10.40 8.14
C LYS A 431 33.05 -11.12 9.16
N PRO A 432 32.53 -12.06 9.97
CA PRO A 432 33.37 -12.90 10.82
C PRO A 432 34.21 -13.88 9.97
N PRO A 433 35.29 -14.45 10.52
CA PRO A 433 36.01 -15.55 9.87
C PRO A 433 35.08 -16.73 9.58
N LEU A 434 35.28 -17.40 8.44
CA LEU A 434 34.60 -18.65 8.16
C LEU A 434 35.17 -19.75 9.07
N GLU A 435 34.31 -20.38 9.85
CA GLU A 435 34.61 -21.49 10.73
C GLU A 435 33.70 -22.68 10.40
N ASN A 436 34.04 -23.86 10.90
CA ASN A 436 33.11 -24.99 10.91
C ASN A 436 32.05 -24.72 11.98
N LYS A 437 31.00 -23.99 11.61
CA LYS A 437 29.82 -23.70 12.44
C LYS A 437 28.54 -23.80 11.61
N ILE A 438 27.41 -23.79 12.29
CA ILE A 438 26.07 -23.68 11.71
C ILE A 438 25.69 -22.19 11.69
N TYR A 439 25.74 -21.58 10.52
CA TYR A 439 25.32 -20.19 10.33
C TYR A 439 23.82 -20.14 10.06
N VAL A 440 23.11 -19.30 10.80
CA VAL A 440 21.66 -19.10 10.68
C VAL A 440 21.36 -17.67 10.24
N SER A 441 20.50 -17.50 9.24
CA SER A 441 19.99 -16.21 8.81
C SER A 441 18.47 -16.20 8.87
N PHE A 442 17.91 -15.25 9.62
CA PHE A 442 16.48 -14.97 9.65
C PHE A 442 16.10 -13.90 8.64
N ILE A 443 14.93 -14.04 8.03
CA ILE A 443 14.35 -13.10 7.08
C ILE A 443 12.87 -12.89 7.42
N LEU A 444 12.41 -11.64 7.46
CA LEU A 444 11.01 -11.26 7.50
C LEU A 444 10.53 -10.89 6.09
N SER A 445 9.47 -11.56 5.63
CA SER A 445 8.92 -11.50 4.26
C SER A 445 8.05 -10.24 3.99
N ASP A 446 7.50 -10.19 2.77
CA ASP A 446 6.42 -9.31 2.28
C ASP A 446 6.82 -7.85 2.02
N GLY A 447 8.11 -7.52 2.06
CA GLY A 447 8.61 -6.18 1.77
C GLY A 447 8.53 -5.76 0.30
N ASP A 448 8.28 -6.69 -0.64
CA ASP A 448 7.95 -6.35 -2.03
C ASP A 448 6.61 -5.58 -2.12
N ASN A 449 5.73 -5.79 -1.13
CA ASN A 449 4.43 -5.16 -1.03
C ASN A 449 4.55 -3.72 -0.52
N LEU A 450 4.30 -2.75 -1.41
CA LEU A 450 4.41 -1.33 -1.08
C LEU A 450 3.39 -0.90 -0.02
N GLN A 451 2.20 -1.52 0.04
CA GLN A 451 1.25 -1.21 1.11
C GLN A 451 1.66 -1.80 2.45
N TYR A 452 2.39 -2.92 2.46
CA TYR A 452 2.99 -3.43 3.70
C TYR A 452 4.03 -2.45 4.23
N MET A 453 4.89 -1.91 3.34
CA MET A 453 5.88 -0.90 3.69
C MET A 453 5.26 0.42 4.17
N GLU A 454 4.16 0.85 3.54
CA GLU A 454 3.41 2.04 3.96
C GLU A 454 2.70 1.85 5.30
N HIS A 455 2.23 0.64 5.61
CA HIS A 455 1.41 0.37 6.80
C HIS A 455 2.14 -0.53 7.80
N SER A 456 1.84 -1.84 7.78
CA SER A 456 2.20 -2.80 8.82
C SER A 456 3.69 -2.88 9.15
N PHE A 457 4.58 -2.71 8.17
CA PHE A 457 6.03 -2.84 8.35
C PHE A 457 6.55 -1.96 9.49
N LYS A 458 6.05 -0.73 9.58
CA LYS A 458 6.51 0.23 10.58
C LYS A 458 6.27 -0.24 12.02
N LYS A 459 5.23 -1.04 12.28
CA LYS A 459 4.98 -1.62 13.61
C LYS A 459 6.10 -2.57 14.03
N PHE A 460 6.66 -3.34 13.09
CA PHE A 460 7.82 -4.17 13.36
C PHE A 460 9.08 -3.34 13.53
N TRP A 461 9.29 -2.35 12.66
CA TRP A 461 10.47 -1.50 12.69
C TRP A 461 10.56 -0.68 13.99
N ASP A 462 9.44 -0.25 14.55
CA ASP A 462 9.39 0.56 15.77
C ASP A 462 9.36 -0.28 17.06
N THR A 463 9.46 -1.62 16.98
CA THR A 463 9.48 -2.49 18.17
C THR A 463 10.72 -2.18 19.04
N PRO A 464 10.57 -2.00 20.38
CA PRO A 464 11.68 -1.63 21.27
C PRO A 464 12.87 -2.60 21.26
N ASP A 465 12.61 -3.89 21.07
CA ASP A 465 13.63 -4.94 21.09
C ASP A 465 14.36 -5.08 19.73
N ARG A 466 14.01 -4.25 18.72
CA ARG A 466 14.67 -4.27 17.40
C ARG A 466 16.18 -4.06 17.55
N GLY A 467 16.93 -4.91 16.86
CA GLY A 467 18.40 -4.93 16.89
C GLY A 467 18.99 -5.99 17.81
N GLU A 468 18.17 -6.70 18.59
CA GLU A 468 18.61 -7.88 19.35
C GLU A 468 19.02 -9.09 18.51
N VAL A 469 18.42 -9.26 17.33
CA VAL A 469 18.64 -10.42 16.44
C VAL A 469 19.11 -9.94 15.07
N PRO A 470 20.18 -10.51 14.49
CA PRO A 470 20.50 -10.30 13.09
C PRO A 470 19.33 -10.72 12.19
N LEU A 471 18.67 -9.74 11.55
CA LEU A 471 17.45 -9.96 10.78
C LEU A 471 17.53 -9.31 9.39
N GLY A 472 17.15 -10.11 8.39
CA GLY A 472 16.86 -9.64 7.05
C GLY A 472 15.45 -9.07 6.97
N TRP A 473 15.32 -7.81 6.60
CA TRP A 473 14.05 -7.16 6.32
C TRP A 473 13.88 -7.09 4.81
N THR A 474 12.92 -7.83 4.25
CA THR A 474 12.59 -7.62 2.85
C THR A 474 12.04 -6.20 2.67
N VAL A 475 12.40 -5.56 1.56
CA VAL A 475 11.87 -4.27 1.09
C VAL A 475 11.80 -4.29 -0.44
N SER A 476 11.00 -3.40 -1.03
CA SER A 476 10.88 -3.31 -2.49
C SER A 476 12.01 -2.45 -3.07
N PRO A 477 12.76 -2.91 -4.08
CA PRO A 477 13.70 -2.05 -4.80
C PRO A 477 13.02 -0.81 -5.41
N LEU A 478 11.73 -0.89 -5.74
CA LEU A 478 10.97 0.27 -6.26
C LEU A 478 10.76 1.38 -5.24
N MET A 479 11.06 1.18 -3.96
CA MET A 479 11.06 2.26 -2.97
C MET A 479 11.97 3.42 -3.37
N VAL A 480 13.01 3.17 -4.18
CA VAL A 480 13.84 4.24 -4.79
C VAL A 480 13.00 5.25 -5.57
N ASP A 481 11.88 4.82 -6.16
CA ASP A 481 10.96 5.69 -6.90
C ASP A 481 9.69 6.05 -6.11
N THR A 482 9.15 5.12 -5.32
CA THR A 482 7.82 5.28 -4.71
C THR A 482 7.85 5.88 -3.31
N MET A 483 8.93 5.68 -2.55
CA MET A 483 9.05 6.15 -1.17
C MET A 483 10.53 6.29 -0.73
N PRO A 484 11.35 7.06 -1.46
CA PRO A 484 12.79 7.10 -1.20
C PRO A 484 13.15 7.68 0.17
N GLY A 485 12.37 8.63 0.68
CA GLY A 485 12.52 9.15 2.04
C GLY A 485 12.31 8.07 3.11
N ILE A 486 11.35 7.16 2.90
CA ILE A 486 11.13 6.01 3.80
C ILE A 486 12.36 5.09 3.74
N LEU A 487 12.82 4.73 2.53
CA LEU A 487 14.00 3.87 2.38
C LEU A 487 15.24 4.47 3.08
N ASN A 488 15.49 5.77 2.91
CA ASN A 488 16.59 6.45 3.59
C ASN A 488 16.40 6.51 5.12
N PHE A 489 15.16 6.70 5.60
CA PHE A 489 14.85 6.63 7.02
C PHE A 489 15.18 5.25 7.62
N LEU A 490 14.85 4.17 6.91
CA LEU A 490 15.20 2.81 7.34
C LEU A 490 16.71 2.66 7.47
N TYR A 491 17.50 3.13 6.51
CA TYR A 491 18.95 3.08 6.63
C TYR A 491 19.51 3.94 7.77
N LYS A 492 18.99 5.15 7.96
CA LYS A 492 19.43 6.06 9.04
C LYS A 492 19.13 5.52 10.43
N THR A 493 18.10 4.69 10.57
CA THR A 493 17.63 4.14 11.85
C THR A 493 17.96 2.65 12.01
N ALA A 494 18.61 2.04 11.03
CA ALA A 494 19.05 0.65 11.07
C ALA A 494 20.07 0.44 12.20
N THR A 495 19.88 -0.62 12.98
CA THR A 495 20.88 -1.11 13.92
C THR A 495 21.94 -1.93 13.17
N PRO A 496 23.08 -2.26 13.78
CA PRO A 496 24.06 -3.17 13.18
C PRO A 496 23.49 -4.54 12.78
N ASN A 497 22.39 -4.96 13.40
CA ASN A 497 21.74 -6.25 13.15
C ASN A 497 20.63 -6.20 12.08
N ASP A 498 20.31 -5.02 11.55
CA ASP A 498 19.32 -4.88 10.49
C ASP A 498 19.98 -4.92 9.10
N ALA A 499 19.51 -5.83 8.25
CA ALA A 499 19.88 -5.90 6.84
C ALA A 499 18.64 -5.72 5.96
N LEU A 500 18.57 -4.65 5.18
CA LEU A 500 17.55 -4.52 4.14
C LEU A 500 17.94 -5.41 2.94
N ILE A 501 17.01 -6.23 2.48
CA ILE A 501 17.18 -7.14 1.33
C ILE A 501 15.98 -6.99 0.38
N SER A 502 16.11 -7.44 -0.88
CA SER A 502 14.97 -7.36 -1.81
C SER A 502 13.92 -8.43 -1.49
N GLY A 503 12.66 -8.00 -1.38
CA GLY A 503 11.50 -8.87 -1.49
C GLY A 503 11.39 -9.56 -2.86
N PRO A 504 10.47 -10.54 -3.00
CA PRO A 504 10.27 -11.30 -4.23
C PRO A 504 9.76 -10.44 -5.38
N SER A 505 10.22 -10.60 -6.62
CA SER A 505 11.41 -11.31 -7.08
C SER A 505 12.39 -10.33 -7.73
N GLY A 506 12.54 -9.15 -7.10
CA GLY A 506 13.34 -8.04 -7.62
C GLY A 506 12.52 -6.75 -7.62
N MET A 507 12.54 -5.99 -8.72
CA MET A 507 11.73 -4.77 -8.85
C MET A 507 10.22 -5.00 -8.76
N GLY A 508 9.75 -6.23 -8.89
CA GLY A 508 8.37 -6.57 -8.60
C GLY A 508 8.23 -8.08 -8.46
N TYR A 509 7.08 -8.49 -7.94
CA TYR A 509 6.75 -9.89 -7.78
C TYR A 509 6.45 -10.52 -9.14
N THR A 510 7.29 -11.49 -9.50
CA THR A 510 7.20 -12.23 -10.75
C THR A 510 7.70 -13.66 -10.54
N TYR A 511 7.33 -14.57 -11.44
CA TYR A 511 7.81 -15.95 -11.48
C TYR A 511 8.80 -16.11 -12.65
N PRO A 512 10.12 -16.00 -12.43
CA PRO A 512 11.11 -16.01 -13.50
C PRO A 512 11.04 -17.23 -14.43
N ASN A 513 10.58 -18.39 -13.94
CA ASN A 513 10.43 -19.60 -14.77
C ASN A 513 9.34 -19.49 -15.84
N PHE A 514 8.42 -18.53 -15.73
CA PHE A 514 7.27 -18.39 -16.64
C PHE A 514 7.50 -17.34 -17.72
N TRP A 515 8.65 -16.67 -17.70
CA TRP A 515 9.04 -15.72 -18.73
C TRP A 515 9.34 -16.48 -20.02
N GLN A 516 8.65 -16.08 -21.10
CA GLN A 516 8.69 -16.74 -22.40
C GLN A 516 9.82 -16.20 -23.29
N ASP A 517 10.28 -14.97 -23.04
CA ASP A 517 11.38 -14.36 -23.76
C ASP A 517 12.59 -14.13 -22.84
N GLY A 518 13.73 -14.67 -23.28
CA GLY A 518 14.99 -14.61 -22.54
C GLY A 518 15.57 -13.22 -22.46
N GLU A 519 15.57 -12.45 -23.56
CA GLU A 519 16.11 -11.08 -23.58
C GLU A 519 15.29 -10.16 -22.67
N GLY A 520 13.96 -10.35 -22.66
CA GLY A 520 13.05 -9.73 -21.71
C GLY A 520 13.42 -9.98 -20.26
N LEU A 521 13.68 -11.24 -19.90
CA LEU A 521 14.09 -11.61 -18.54
C LEU A 521 15.46 -11.02 -18.19
N ASP A 522 16.41 -11.01 -19.13
CA ASP A 522 17.73 -10.39 -18.94
C ASP A 522 17.61 -8.88 -18.66
N ASN A 523 16.73 -8.19 -19.39
CA ASN A 523 16.43 -6.78 -19.16
C ASN A 523 15.81 -6.56 -17.78
N PHE A 524 14.84 -7.38 -17.37
CA PHE A 524 14.24 -7.30 -16.04
C PHE A 524 15.26 -7.50 -14.92
N VAL A 525 16.14 -8.50 -15.05
CA VAL A 525 17.20 -8.78 -14.07
C VAL A 525 18.23 -7.65 -14.03
N THR A 526 18.63 -7.11 -15.19
CA THR A 526 19.55 -5.97 -15.28
C THR A 526 18.99 -4.74 -14.57
N ARG A 527 17.71 -4.43 -14.78
CA ARG A 527 17.03 -3.33 -14.08
C ARG A 527 16.90 -3.62 -12.59
N THR A 528 16.59 -4.86 -12.22
CA THR A 528 16.58 -5.29 -10.82
C THR A 528 17.92 -5.04 -10.15
N ASN A 529 19.03 -5.37 -10.81
CA ASN A 529 20.36 -5.09 -10.30
C ASN A 529 20.66 -3.59 -10.13
N ASP A 530 20.24 -2.75 -11.09
CA ASP A 530 20.36 -1.29 -10.97
C ASP A 530 19.60 -0.76 -9.75
N TYR A 531 18.32 -1.10 -9.64
CA TYR A 531 17.46 -0.64 -8.55
C TYR A 531 17.94 -1.14 -7.20
N MET A 532 18.34 -2.40 -7.10
CA MET A 532 18.93 -2.94 -5.88
C MET A 532 20.25 -2.25 -5.53
N SER A 533 21.10 -1.94 -6.51
CA SER A 533 22.36 -1.22 -6.27
C SER A 533 22.10 0.19 -5.74
N ARG A 534 21.16 0.93 -6.35
CA ARG A 534 20.74 2.27 -5.90
C ARG A 534 20.07 2.23 -4.53
N ALA A 535 19.30 1.17 -4.26
CA ALA A 535 18.66 0.94 -2.99
C ALA A 535 19.62 0.44 -1.90
N GLY A 536 20.82 -0.04 -2.23
CA GLY A 536 21.75 -0.65 -1.26
C GLY A 536 21.42 -2.10 -0.88
N LEU A 537 20.62 -2.81 -1.69
CA LEU A 537 20.19 -4.18 -1.46
C LEU A 537 21.15 -5.15 -2.15
N ARG A 538 21.74 -6.07 -1.39
CA ARG A 538 22.77 -7.01 -1.90
C ARG A 538 22.32 -8.47 -1.91
N VAL A 539 21.15 -8.76 -1.38
CA VAL A 539 20.55 -10.11 -1.31
C VAL A 539 19.13 -10.03 -1.88
N LEU A 540 18.79 -11.01 -2.70
CA LEU A 540 17.47 -11.12 -3.33
C LEU A 540 16.69 -12.31 -2.77
N THR A 541 15.40 -12.14 -2.55
CA THR A 541 14.48 -13.26 -2.35
C THR A 541 13.72 -13.50 -3.66
N ILE A 542 13.54 -14.77 -4.04
CA ILE A 542 12.81 -15.16 -5.25
C ILE A 542 11.65 -16.06 -4.86
N TRP A 543 10.45 -15.70 -5.31
CA TRP A 543 9.26 -16.52 -5.17
C TRP A 543 8.78 -16.89 -6.56
N ASN A 544 8.73 -18.20 -6.83
CA ASN A 544 8.50 -18.73 -8.17
C ASN A 544 7.41 -19.80 -8.11
N TYR A 545 6.15 -19.34 -7.94
CA TYR A 545 4.94 -20.10 -7.63
C TYR A 545 4.84 -20.61 -6.16
N VAL A 546 3.63 -20.94 -5.68
CA VAL A 546 3.31 -21.28 -4.26
C VAL A 546 4.33 -22.25 -3.63
N LYS A 547 4.80 -23.24 -4.41
CA LYS A 547 6.02 -24.02 -4.15
C LYS A 547 6.69 -24.32 -5.48
N GLY A 548 7.76 -23.60 -5.81
CA GLY A 548 8.51 -23.87 -7.04
C GLY A 548 9.98 -23.51 -6.90
N GLU A 549 10.83 -24.45 -7.35
CA GLU A 549 12.27 -24.21 -7.52
C GLU A 549 12.48 -23.19 -8.65
N ILE A 550 13.51 -22.36 -8.52
CA ILE A 550 14.02 -21.61 -9.66
C ILE A 550 14.76 -22.57 -10.59
N THR A 551 14.50 -22.50 -11.89
CA THR A 551 15.22 -23.33 -12.85
C THR A 551 16.67 -22.86 -12.96
N PRO A 552 17.64 -23.75 -13.24
CA PRO A 552 19.02 -23.34 -13.51
C PRO A 552 19.14 -22.33 -14.65
N GLU A 553 18.24 -22.36 -15.64
CA GLU A 553 18.21 -21.39 -16.74
C GLU A 553 17.90 -19.97 -16.21
N ALA A 554 16.80 -19.81 -15.46
CA ALA A 554 16.46 -18.51 -14.87
C ALA A 554 17.55 -18.05 -13.88
N ALA A 555 18.04 -18.95 -13.01
CA ALA A 555 19.07 -18.62 -12.03
C ALA A 555 20.41 -18.20 -12.68
N ASN A 556 20.79 -18.80 -13.81
CA ASN A 556 21.96 -18.40 -14.58
C ASN A 556 21.85 -16.97 -15.12
N ARG A 557 20.65 -16.50 -15.49
CA ARG A 557 20.43 -15.11 -15.92
C ARG A 557 20.61 -14.13 -14.77
N PHE A 558 20.18 -14.46 -13.56
CA PHE A 558 20.50 -13.68 -12.36
C PHE A 558 22.01 -13.60 -12.10
N ALA A 559 22.75 -14.70 -12.29
CA ALA A 559 24.20 -14.68 -12.18
C ALA A 559 24.86 -13.74 -13.20
N GLU A 560 24.39 -13.75 -14.46
CA GLU A 560 24.95 -12.95 -15.55
C GLU A 560 24.56 -11.46 -15.49
N HIS A 561 23.32 -11.16 -15.12
CA HIS A 561 22.75 -9.81 -15.23
C HIS A 561 22.57 -9.08 -13.90
N ALA A 562 22.82 -9.75 -12.77
CA ALA A 562 22.82 -9.13 -11.44
C ALA A 562 24.14 -9.27 -10.67
N PRO A 563 25.26 -8.76 -11.24
CA PRO A 563 26.60 -8.96 -10.68
C PRO A 563 26.81 -8.29 -9.31
N SER A 564 25.91 -7.41 -8.85
CA SER A 564 26.03 -6.82 -7.52
C SER A 564 25.63 -7.78 -6.39
N LEU A 565 24.87 -8.84 -6.69
CA LEU A 565 24.29 -9.72 -5.68
C LEU A 565 25.35 -10.58 -4.97
N LEU A 566 25.23 -10.66 -3.64
CA LEU A 566 25.96 -11.63 -2.83
C LEU A 566 25.40 -13.04 -3.04
N GLY A 567 24.07 -13.15 -3.15
CA GLY A 567 23.33 -14.38 -3.37
C GLY A 567 21.83 -14.13 -3.36
N PHE A 568 21.06 -15.20 -3.58
CA PHE A 568 19.61 -15.14 -3.49
C PHE A 568 19.01 -16.34 -2.75
N THR A 569 17.79 -16.19 -2.22
CA THR A 569 17.00 -17.28 -1.65
C THR A 569 15.82 -17.67 -2.54
N SER A 570 15.33 -18.91 -2.44
CA SER A 570 14.10 -19.39 -3.11
C SER A 570 13.19 -20.23 -2.19
N GLN A 571 11.90 -20.32 -2.51
CA GLN A 571 10.82 -20.77 -1.60
C GLN A 571 10.53 -22.29 -1.55
N PHE A 572 11.39 -23.16 -2.10
CA PHE A 572 11.03 -24.59 -2.22
C PHE A 572 11.15 -25.39 -0.91
N GLY A 573 12.06 -25.00 0.00
CA GLY A 573 12.11 -25.58 1.35
C GLY A 573 13.14 -26.69 1.59
N THR A 574 14.14 -26.90 0.72
CA THR A 574 15.10 -28.01 0.90
C THR A 574 16.38 -27.65 1.67
N GLY A 575 16.70 -26.36 1.80
CA GLY A 575 17.99 -25.91 2.33
C GLY A 575 19.17 -26.08 1.35
N LYS A 576 18.95 -26.50 0.11
CA LYS A 576 20.01 -26.76 -0.88
C LYS A 576 20.67 -25.45 -1.32
N ILE A 577 22.00 -25.47 -1.42
CA ILE A 577 22.79 -24.36 -1.99
C ILE A 577 23.41 -24.82 -3.31
N GLU A 578 23.13 -24.07 -4.36
CA GLU A 578 23.75 -24.21 -5.68
C GLU A 578 24.53 -22.95 -6.04
N VAL A 579 25.53 -23.09 -6.92
CA VAL A 579 26.28 -21.96 -7.47
C VAL A 579 26.03 -21.91 -8.96
N TYR A 580 25.48 -20.79 -9.42
CA TYR A 580 25.14 -20.54 -10.82
C TYR A 580 26.28 -19.77 -11.48
N LYS A 581 26.65 -20.20 -12.69
CA LYS A 581 27.78 -19.65 -13.49
C LYS A 581 29.12 -19.52 -12.75
N ASN A 582 29.34 -20.28 -11.66
CA ASN A 582 30.49 -20.12 -10.76
C ASN A 582 30.60 -18.71 -10.16
N GLU A 583 29.50 -17.96 -10.04
CA GLU A 583 29.50 -16.54 -9.64
C GLU A 583 28.50 -16.24 -8.52
N LEU A 584 27.28 -16.79 -8.62
CA LEU A 584 26.18 -16.44 -7.74
C LEU A 584 25.66 -17.66 -6.98
N PRO A 585 25.81 -17.72 -5.65
CA PRO A 585 25.16 -18.73 -4.84
C PRO A 585 23.66 -18.44 -4.71
N GLY A 586 22.83 -19.46 -4.96
CA GLY A 586 21.41 -19.46 -4.64
C GLY A 586 21.10 -20.54 -3.60
N GLN A 587 20.23 -20.21 -2.64
CA GLN A 587 19.80 -21.15 -1.61
C GLN A 587 18.28 -21.32 -1.59
N GLU A 588 17.82 -22.55 -1.71
CA GLU A 588 16.46 -22.86 -1.28
C GLU A 588 16.38 -22.73 0.25
N LEU A 589 15.42 -21.96 0.74
CA LEU A 589 15.22 -21.75 2.17
C LEU A 589 15.05 -23.10 2.89
N ASN A 590 15.53 -23.19 4.13
CA ASN A 590 15.27 -24.34 5.00
C ASN A 590 13.83 -24.33 5.50
N VAL A 591 13.29 -23.12 5.73
CA VAL A 591 11.89 -22.88 6.07
C VAL A 591 11.42 -21.70 5.22
N SER A 592 10.42 -21.96 4.40
CA SER A 592 9.81 -20.99 3.49
C SER A 592 8.51 -20.51 4.11
N TYR A 593 8.38 -19.20 4.32
CA TYR A 593 7.16 -18.55 4.82
C TYR A 593 6.62 -19.11 6.16
N GLY A 594 7.52 -19.32 7.13
CA GLY A 594 7.20 -19.83 8.46
C GLY A 594 6.16 -18.97 9.21
N SER A 595 5.26 -19.63 9.92
CA SER A 595 4.03 -19.03 10.47
C SER A 595 3.95 -19.10 12.00
N THR A 596 4.92 -19.75 12.63
CA THR A 596 4.95 -20.00 14.08
C THR A 596 6.37 -19.83 14.62
N GLU A 597 6.52 -19.63 15.93
CA GLU A 597 7.84 -19.63 16.57
C GLU A 597 8.59 -20.96 16.36
N GLY A 598 7.87 -22.09 16.32
CA GLY A 598 8.47 -23.40 16.03
C GLY A 598 9.07 -23.48 14.62
N ASP A 599 8.46 -22.80 13.63
CA ASP A 599 9.03 -22.73 12.29
C ASP A 599 10.37 -21.99 12.26
N LEU A 600 10.62 -21.09 13.20
CA LEU A 600 11.90 -20.39 13.34
C LEU A 600 13.01 -21.29 13.90
N THR A 601 12.69 -22.37 14.60
CA THR A 601 13.67 -23.27 15.23
C THR A 601 13.83 -24.60 14.49
N ASN A 602 12.78 -25.09 13.82
CA ASN A 602 12.76 -26.39 13.14
C ASN A 602 13.96 -26.61 12.19
N GLY A 603 14.27 -25.60 11.35
CA GLY A 603 15.41 -25.67 10.43
C GLY A 603 16.77 -25.74 11.15
N ILE A 604 16.90 -25.06 12.28
CA ILE A 604 18.11 -25.03 13.11
C ILE A 604 18.27 -26.37 13.81
N GLU A 605 17.21 -26.91 14.42
CA GLU A 605 17.24 -28.23 15.06
C GLU A 605 17.66 -29.35 14.08
N ALA A 606 17.11 -29.32 12.87
CA ALA A 606 17.46 -30.30 11.84
C ALA A 606 18.94 -30.22 11.45
N ALA A 607 19.48 -29.00 11.34
CA ALA A 607 20.89 -28.78 11.06
C ALA A 607 21.79 -29.29 12.20
N VAL A 608 21.47 -28.94 13.46
CA VAL A 608 22.22 -29.39 14.64
C VAL A 608 22.26 -30.92 14.73
N LYS A 609 21.14 -31.61 14.45
CA LYS A 609 21.06 -33.08 14.46
C LYS A 609 21.92 -33.74 13.36
N LYS A 610 22.10 -33.08 12.21
CA LYS A 610 22.79 -33.63 11.03
C LYS A 610 24.28 -33.26 10.96
N TRP A 611 24.67 -32.14 11.57
CA TRP A 611 25.98 -31.55 11.40
C TRP A 611 27.08 -32.35 12.11
N ASP A 612 28.21 -32.57 11.43
CA ASP A 612 29.30 -33.45 11.88
C ASP A 612 30.56 -32.69 12.36
N GLY A 613 30.51 -31.36 12.39
CA GLY A 613 31.61 -30.50 12.82
C GLY A 613 32.74 -30.28 11.79
N LYS A 614 32.66 -30.87 10.59
CA LYS A 614 33.80 -30.89 9.65
C LYS A 614 33.78 -29.81 8.58
N SER A 615 32.63 -29.21 8.31
CA SER A 615 32.45 -28.14 7.34
C SER A 615 31.38 -27.15 7.83
N PRO A 616 31.37 -25.89 7.39
CA PRO A 616 30.27 -24.98 7.70
C PRO A 616 28.93 -25.52 7.20
N ALA A 617 27.87 -25.22 7.93
CA ALA A 617 26.49 -25.46 7.53
C ALA A 617 25.72 -24.14 7.51
N PHE A 618 24.66 -24.08 6.69
CA PHE A 618 23.98 -22.85 6.33
C PHE A 618 22.47 -23.08 6.42
N VAL A 619 21.79 -22.30 7.25
CA VAL A 619 20.36 -22.38 7.51
C VAL A 619 19.72 -21.01 7.26
N ALA A 620 18.89 -20.91 6.22
CA ALA A 620 18.14 -19.70 5.92
C ALA A 620 16.65 -19.93 6.20
N ILE A 621 16.05 -19.07 7.02
CA ILE A 621 14.67 -19.19 7.49
C ILE A 621 13.96 -17.87 7.20
N GLN A 622 12.88 -17.95 6.43
CA GLN A 622 12.00 -16.81 6.19
C GLN A 622 10.66 -17.02 6.91
N ALA A 623 10.19 -15.98 7.60
CA ALA A 623 8.91 -15.97 8.28
C ALA A 623 7.94 -14.99 7.63
N ASN A 624 6.64 -15.28 7.72
CA ASN A 624 5.62 -14.32 7.32
C ASN A 624 5.37 -13.30 8.46
N PRO A 625 5.19 -12.01 8.13
CA PRO A 625 4.94 -10.97 9.12
C PRO A 625 3.51 -10.96 9.65
N TRP A 626 2.62 -11.81 9.13
CA TRP A 626 1.20 -11.80 9.51
C TRP A 626 0.91 -12.61 10.77
N GLN A 627 1.80 -13.54 11.12
CA GLN A 627 1.62 -14.47 12.24
C GLN A 627 2.81 -14.48 13.20
N VAL A 628 3.97 -13.99 12.78
CA VAL A 628 5.20 -13.97 13.57
C VAL A 628 5.52 -12.55 14.02
N SER A 629 5.81 -12.39 15.32
CA SER A 629 6.27 -11.14 15.92
C SER A 629 7.80 -11.05 15.97
N TYR A 630 8.36 -9.85 16.15
CA TYR A 630 9.80 -9.69 16.38
C TYR A 630 10.27 -10.50 17.61
N GLN A 631 9.46 -10.54 18.68
CA GLN A 631 9.76 -11.30 19.90
C GLN A 631 9.93 -12.81 19.62
N ASN A 632 9.23 -13.37 18.62
CA ASN A 632 9.41 -14.78 18.29
C ASN A 632 10.83 -15.06 17.74
N PHE A 633 11.44 -14.13 17.01
CA PHE A 633 12.84 -14.26 16.57
C PHE A 633 13.82 -14.18 17.73
N VAL A 634 13.55 -13.28 18.70
CA VAL A 634 14.33 -13.16 19.95
C VAL A 634 14.30 -14.49 20.70
N ASN A 635 13.09 -15.03 20.93
CA ASN A 635 12.89 -16.32 21.58
C ASN A 635 13.60 -17.46 20.85
N ALA A 636 13.48 -17.52 19.52
CA ALA A 636 14.12 -18.53 18.69
C ALA A 636 15.65 -18.48 18.78
N ARG A 637 16.26 -17.29 18.73
CA ARG A 637 17.70 -17.09 18.94
C ARG A 637 18.11 -17.58 20.33
N ASP A 638 17.35 -17.22 21.37
CA ASP A 638 17.70 -17.48 22.77
C ASP A 638 17.80 -18.96 23.12
N GLN A 639 17.04 -19.81 22.44
CA GLN A 639 17.13 -21.26 22.58
C GLN A 639 18.53 -21.80 22.25
N TYR A 640 19.31 -21.10 21.42
CA TYR A 640 20.62 -21.54 20.94
C TYR A 640 21.80 -20.74 21.49
N LEU A 641 21.60 -19.76 22.39
CA LEU A 641 22.70 -18.95 22.93
C LEU A 641 23.80 -19.75 23.64
N SER A 642 23.44 -20.88 24.26
CA SER A 642 24.40 -21.77 24.92
C SER A 642 25.16 -22.69 23.94
N ASN A 643 24.67 -22.81 22.70
CA ASN A 643 25.27 -23.65 21.67
C ASN A 643 26.28 -22.84 20.84
N LYS A 644 27.57 -23.02 21.13
CA LYS A 644 28.68 -22.32 20.48
C LYS A 644 28.86 -22.66 19.00
N ASP A 645 28.22 -23.72 18.54
CA ASP A 645 28.28 -24.17 17.14
C ASP A 645 27.26 -23.43 16.26
N VAL A 646 26.26 -22.76 16.85
CA VAL A 646 25.23 -22.00 16.13
C VAL A 646 25.56 -20.51 16.17
N VAL A 647 25.57 -19.86 15.01
CA VAL A 647 25.86 -18.43 14.88
C VAL A 647 24.80 -17.76 14.03
N PHE A 648 24.10 -16.79 14.61
CA PHE A 648 23.16 -15.96 13.88
C PHE A 648 23.90 -14.81 13.18
N VAL A 649 23.61 -14.62 11.90
CA VAL A 649 24.21 -13.58 11.06
C VAL A 649 23.15 -12.95 10.16
N ARG A 650 23.39 -11.70 9.75
CA ARG A 650 22.56 -11.04 8.74
C ARG A 650 22.65 -11.78 7.40
N PRO A 651 21.63 -11.68 6.52
CA PRO A 651 21.65 -12.32 5.20
C PRO A 651 22.83 -11.92 4.30
N ASP A 652 23.30 -10.67 4.35
CA ASP A 652 24.48 -10.24 3.59
C ASP A 652 25.75 -10.95 4.05
N THR A 653 26.01 -10.95 5.36
CA THR A 653 27.12 -11.65 6.01
C THR A 653 27.03 -13.15 5.78
N TYR A 654 25.82 -13.70 5.84
CA TYR A 654 25.52 -15.08 5.54
C TYR A 654 25.96 -15.46 4.13
N PHE A 655 25.56 -14.68 3.10
CA PHE A 655 25.97 -14.97 1.74
C PHE A 655 27.47 -14.72 1.49
N GLN A 656 28.10 -13.75 2.16
CA GLN A 656 29.57 -13.63 2.11
C GLN A 656 30.28 -14.89 2.63
N LEU A 657 29.77 -15.50 3.71
CA LEU A 657 30.29 -16.77 4.26
C LEU A 657 30.01 -17.95 3.33
N VAL A 658 28.82 -18.01 2.71
CA VAL A 658 28.50 -19.02 1.69
C VAL A 658 29.48 -18.90 0.53
N ARG A 659 29.71 -17.70 0.00
CA ARG A 659 30.66 -17.44 -1.09
C ARG A 659 32.07 -17.94 -0.75
N GLU A 660 32.59 -17.58 0.42
CA GLU A 660 33.90 -18.06 0.88
C GLU A 660 33.96 -19.59 0.96
N SER A 661 32.92 -20.23 1.49
CA SER A 661 32.86 -21.69 1.60
C SER A 661 32.83 -22.42 0.26
N LYS A 662 32.41 -21.73 -0.81
CA LYS A 662 32.36 -22.22 -2.19
C LYS A 662 33.57 -21.80 -3.03
N GLY A 663 34.57 -21.13 -2.42
CA GLY A 663 35.75 -20.64 -3.12
C GLY A 663 35.48 -19.43 -4.03
N LEU A 664 34.39 -18.70 -3.80
CA LEU A 664 34.04 -17.47 -4.50
C LEU A 664 34.63 -16.24 -3.76
N PRO A 665 34.90 -15.13 -4.46
CA PRO A 665 35.19 -13.85 -3.83
C PRO A 665 34.06 -13.43 -2.87
N ILE A 666 34.41 -13.00 -1.64
CA ILE A 666 33.42 -12.66 -0.60
C ILE A 666 32.52 -11.50 -1.01
N GLU A 667 33.07 -10.53 -1.74
CA GLU A 667 32.32 -9.54 -2.50
C GLU A 667 32.35 -9.97 -3.97
N PRO A 668 31.20 -9.98 -4.68
CA PRO A 668 31.20 -10.20 -6.12
C PRO A 668 32.06 -9.13 -6.80
N ASN A 669 32.70 -9.51 -7.92
CA ASN A 669 33.49 -8.58 -8.70
C ASN A 669 32.58 -7.49 -9.24
N SER A 670 32.64 -6.29 -8.67
CA SER A 670 31.97 -5.08 -9.17
C SER A 670 32.65 -4.51 -10.43
N SER A 671 33.40 -5.34 -11.17
CA SER A 671 34.14 -4.88 -12.35
C SER A 671 33.19 -4.57 -13.50
N THR A 672 33.07 -3.27 -13.77
CA THR A 672 32.56 -2.55 -14.96
C THR A 672 31.04 -2.46 -15.09
N LYS A 673 30.40 -1.29 -15.29
CA LYS A 673 30.87 0.05 -15.70
C LYS A 673 29.84 1.10 -15.28
#